data_AF-A0A480AD65-F1
#
_entry.id   AF-A0A480AD65-F1
#
_cell.length_a   1.000
_cell.length_b   1.000
_cell.length_c   1.000
_cell.angle_alpha   90.00
_cell.angle_beta   90.00
_cell.angle_gamma   90.00
#
_symmetry.space_group_name_H-M   'P 1'
#
loop_
_entity.id
_entity.type
_entity.pdbx_description
1 polymer ?
#
loop_
_entity_poly.entity_id
_entity_poly.type
_entity_poly.pdbx_seq_one_letter_code
_entity_poly.pdbx_strand_id
1 'polypeptide(L)'
;MKEIEIQKIIETAIQENKFFELIEDEDINSLEYRYQSYYDPDSLPSFLIDYLSTKKAIIAARNVLEFLENSRIITTDPKNISLDKSQCLKPDLILFNEEQCKLIIIEIKRSKQTTRETITEIIAYESELKNTLPFLSNYEINFCIISTEYPALLDHSVSGLITWESKQILCLKIDFDEQDLKLKIHIPSTWTATGNITFPRNAISTFQIILYQQSNEDILQDTELVVLNAARLIAREGDRNNSHGFVLVWHDCWDGCENVGGAAKFHLTVGFINPYVFLPFAQNKGIIDASQSPIGEYLIENSENLTSAYLSSDNIWKTGITYLKQYYRVNIEGLSYWDLEREKPYEINSALLTMRHRALPLHIELWGTLGDFVREFISHPGVKQNILSGVANRIISCEDPFIGIPILDTISGINQLDSRGFTCKILFDLGVSLATLSTLYNTAIHNQDGKLKNLPASITWYMLDVQATLLEVSIRYGKSKSLTIPPPVIKITTTENFEDALSSIQSFIDWIYNDFLKEENQIHNICFELGLRCHPLLDSYFDCVLSDELRNDLEENVCNTSIYLLKNIAYACSSPEHLYLPDEEIRDIINDLAKDYLEDDIHQTNLEEIFILIDNVPRNKHLGLYHNKLINLLDRLILPLTHDDQFSTNLSDYKNIDWIWIRERMLHLREKQNLFPAVRVDISGFVHIVDCSKEEYSSFFKDRIDFKNNFLLIASYSGVENVLIKEWKELGL
;
A
#
# COMPACT_ATOMS: atom_id res chain seq x y z
N MET A 1 4.08 -19.89 42.86
CA MET A 1 3.35 -18.92 43.71
C MET A 1 1.85 -19.03 43.51
N LYS A 2 1.03 -18.66 44.49
CA LYS A 2 -0.44 -18.48 44.36
C LYS A 2 -0.75 -17.11 43.72
N GLU A 3 -1.93 -16.95 43.14
CA GLU A 3 -2.38 -15.69 42.52
C GLU A 3 -2.30 -14.51 43.50
N ILE A 4 -2.80 -14.70 44.73
CA ILE A 4 -2.69 -13.72 45.84
C ILE A 4 -1.23 -13.36 46.19
N GLU A 5 -0.28 -14.30 46.06
CA GLU A 5 1.14 -14.02 46.32
C GLU A 5 1.72 -13.14 45.21
N ILE A 6 1.37 -13.42 43.95
CA ILE A 6 1.79 -12.65 42.78
C ILE A 6 1.21 -11.23 42.86
N GLN A 7 -0.09 -11.10 43.16
CA GLN A 7 -0.77 -9.83 43.35
C GLN A 7 -0.07 -8.96 44.41
N LYS A 8 0.31 -9.54 45.55
CA LYS A 8 1.03 -8.81 46.61
C LYS A 8 2.41 -8.32 46.17
N ILE A 9 3.14 -9.12 45.40
CA ILE A 9 4.44 -8.73 44.86
C ILE A 9 4.26 -7.54 43.92
N ILE A 10 3.27 -7.61 43.02
CA ILE A 10 2.95 -6.52 42.09
C ILE A 10 2.49 -5.26 42.83
N GLU A 11 1.60 -5.39 43.81
CA GLU A 11 1.14 -4.28 44.65
C GLU A 11 2.31 -3.57 45.33
N THR A 12 3.22 -4.34 45.93
CA THR A 12 4.42 -3.81 46.60
C THR A 12 5.32 -3.10 45.59
N ALA A 13 5.56 -3.71 44.44
CA ALA A 13 6.41 -3.12 43.40
C ALA A 13 5.82 -1.81 42.84
N ILE A 14 4.50 -1.70 42.67
CA ILE A 14 3.85 -0.45 42.26
C ILE A 14 3.97 0.62 43.35
N GLN A 15 3.69 0.28 44.62
CA GLN A 15 3.81 1.23 45.74
C GLN A 15 5.23 1.75 45.94
N GLU A 16 6.24 0.93 45.63
CA GLU A 16 7.65 1.31 45.72
C GLU A 16 8.20 1.96 44.43
N ASN A 17 7.39 2.13 43.37
CA ASN A 17 7.83 2.56 42.04
C ASN A 17 8.91 1.66 41.42
N LYS A 18 8.83 0.36 41.67
CA LYS A 18 9.76 -0.69 41.19
C LYS A 18 9.09 -1.71 40.26
N PHE A 19 7.90 -1.43 39.77
CA PHE A 19 7.17 -2.36 38.88
C PHE A 19 8.01 -2.75 37.65
N PHE A 20 8.76 -1.79 37.08
CA PHE A 20 9.63 -2.03 35.94
C PHE A 20 10.79 -2.99 36.25
N GLU A 21 11.26 -3.07 37.50
CA GLU A 21 12.32 -4.01 37.92
C GLU A 21 11.85 -5.49 37.86
N LEU A 22 10.53 -5.71 37.80
CA LEU A 22 9.95 -7.04 37.60
C LEU A 22 9.98 -7.46 36.12
N ILE A 23 10.08 -6.51 35.19
CA ILE A 23 10.14 -6.77 33.76
C ILE A 23 11.61 -6.88 33.35
N GLU A 24 11.93 -7.78 32.42
CA GLU A 24 13.30 -7.89 31.90
C GLU A 24 13.67 -6.65 31.07
N ASP A 25 14.83 -6.05 31.36
CA ASP A 25 15.33 -4.88 30.62
C ASP A 25 15.43 -5.15 29.11
N GLU A 26 15.77 -6.39 28.73
CA GLU A 26 15.85 -6.81 27.33
C GLU A 26 14.50 -6.68 26.61
N ASP A 27 13.40 -7.05 27.27
CA ASP A 27 12.04 -6.94 26.71
C ASP A 27 11.60 -5.49 26.55
N ILE A 28 11.90 -4.62 27.53
CA ILE A 28 11.60 -3.18 27.46
C ILE A 28 12.37 -2.54 26.30
N ASN A 29 13.68 -2.81 26.22
CA ASN A 29 14.54 -2.29 25.17
C ASN A 29 14.10 -2.80 23.78
N SER A 30 13.71 -4.07 23.68
CA SER A 30 13.15 -4.67 22.46
C SER A 30 11.85 -3.99 22.03
N LEU A 31 10.92 -3.75 22.97
CA LEU A 31 9.67 -3.04 22.68
C LEU A 31 9.92 -1.61 22.19
N GLU A 32 10.80 -0.87 22.87
CA GLU A 32 11.13 0.51 22.50
C GLU A 32 11.86 0.59 21.16
N TYR A 33 12.79 -0.33 20.88
CA TYR A 33 13.43 -0.45 19.57
C TYR A 33 12.40 -0.62 18.44
N ARG A 34 11.45 -1.55 18.61
CA ARG A 34 10.41 -1.81 17.62
C ARG A 34 9.49 -0.59 17.46
N TYR A 35 9.14 0.09 18.54
CA TYR A 35 8.33 1.31 18.50
C TYR A 35 9.05 2.46 17.77
N GLN A 36 10.33 2.68 18.06
CA GLN A 36 11.14 3.73 17.42
C GLN A 36 11.32 3.50 15.92
N SER A 37 11.38 2.24 15.47
CA SER A 37 11.47 1.90 14.05
C SER A 37 10.32 2.48 13.20
N TYR A 38 9.18 2.82 13.81
CA TYR A 38 8.01 3.40 13.12
C TYR A 38 8.12 4.89 12.82
N TYR A 39 9.07 5.59 13.43
CA TYR A 39 9.20 7.04 13.33
C TYR A 39 10.59 7.43 12.86
N ASP A 40 11.20 6.59 12.05
CA ASP A 40 12.57 6.83 11.64
C ASP A 40 12.66 7.91 10.54
N PRO A 41 13.49 8.95 10.69
CA PRO A 41 13.64 9.99 9.67
C PRO A 41 14.23 9.53 8.32
N ASP A 42 14.95 8.42 8.31
CA ASP A 42 15.62 7.86 7.12
C ASP A 42 14.75 6.82 6.39
N SER A 43 13.54 6.52 6.87
CA SER A 43 12.60 5.58 6.24
C SER A 43 11.27 6.21 5.81
N LEU A 44 10.57 5.53 4.90
CA LEU A 44 9.19 5.86 4.53
C LEU A 44 8.24 4.79 5.09
N PRO A 45 7.08 5.18 5.65
CA PRO A 45 6.14 4.22 6.20
C PRO A 45 5.48 3.42 5.07
N SER A 46 5.32 2.10 5.29
CA SER A 46 4.67 1.18 4.36
C SER A 46 3.38 0.61 4.94
N PHE A 47 2.40 0.38 4.08
CA PHE A 47 1.14 -0.25 4.46
C PHE A 47 1.28 -1.77 4.37
N LEU A 48 1.48 -2.45 5.51
CA LEU A 48 1.64 -3.90 5.56
C LEU A 48 0.49 -4.54 6.34
N ILE A 49 -0.43 -5.18 5.62
CA ILE A 49 -1.60 -5.86 6.23
C ILE A 49 -1.15 -6.86 7.29
N ASP A 50 -0.15 -7.67 6.94
CA ASP A 50 0.38 -8.72 7.81
C ASP A 50 1.08 -8.20 9.07
N TYR A 51 1.36 -6.90 9.12
CA TYR A 51 1.99 -6.25 10.27
C TYR A 51 1.04 -5.39 11.11
N LEU A 52 -0.18 -5.09 10.61
CA LEU A 52 -1.13 -4.20 11.26
C LEU A 52 -1.41 -4.60 12.72
N SER A 53 -1.73 -5.87 12.98
CA SER A 53 -2.03 -6.35 14.34
C SER A 53 -0.82 -6.23 15.26
N THR A 54 0.37 -6.60 14.78
CA THR A 54 1.60 -6.57 15.59
C THR A 54 1.98 -5.13 15.92
N LYS A 55 1.93 -4.23 14.93
CA LYS A 55 2.18 -2.81 15.11
C LYS A 55 1.25 -2.20 16.16
N LYS A 56 -0.06 -2.46 16.07
CA LYS A 56 -1.04 -1.97 17.06
C LYS A 56 -0.78 -2.54 18.45
N ALA A 57 -0.36 -3.81 18.56
CA ALA A 57 0.00 -4.42 19.84
C ALA A 57 1.25 -3.80 20.46
N ILE A 58 2.27 -3.48 19.67
CA ILE A 58 3.50 -2.80 20.14
C ILE A 58 3.17 -1.40 20.65
N ILE A 59 2.41 -0.62 19.89
CA ILE A 59 1.97 0.72 20.30
C ILE A 59 1.15 0.66 21.60
N ALA A 60 0.19 -0.27 21.68
CA ALA A 60 -0.63 -0.45 22.88
C ALA A 60 0.21 -0.85 24.10
N ALA A 61 1.10 -1.83 23.96
CA ALA A 61 1.98 -2.28 25.03
C ALA A 61 2.88 -1.14 25.54
N ARG A 62 3.51 -0.39 24.62
CA ARG A 62 4.41 0.72 24.95
C ARG A 62 3.68 1.85 25.67
N ASN A 63 2.49 2.22 25.20
CA ASN A 63 1.67 3.25 25.85
C ASN A 63 1.27 2.83 27.28
N VAL A 64 0.76 1.61 27.46
CA VAL A 64 0.36 1.14 28.80
C VAL A 64 1.57 1.02 29.73
N LEU A 65 2.73 0.59 29.21
CA LEU A 65 3.96 0.54 29.99
C LEU A 65 4.36 1.93 30.48
N GLU A 66 4.35 2.95 29.61
CA GLU A 66 4.58 4.35 29.99
C GLU A 66 3.59 4.81 31.07
N PHE A 67 2.31 4.45 30.94
CA PHE A 67 1.26 4.89 31.87
C PHE A 67 1.36 4.22 33.25
N LEU A 68 1.98 3.04 33.34
CA LEU A 68 2.22 2.34 34.59
C LEU A 68 3.26 3.06 35.46
N GLU A 69 4.17 3.81 34.85
CA GLU A 69 5.14 4.64 35.57
C GLU A 69 4.40 5.68 36.42
N ASN A 70 4.80 5.84 37.69
CA ASN A 70 4.21 6.80 38.64
C ASN A 70 2.68 6.63 38.86
N SER A 71 2.14 5.43 38.64
CA SER A 71 0.72 5.14 38.88
C SER A 71 0.44 4.82 40.36
N ARG A 72 -0.70 5.30 40.89
CA ARG A 72 -1.14 4.99 42.25
C ARG A 72 -2.23 3.93 42.26
N ILE A 73 -2.22 3.06 43.26
CA ILE A 73 -3.30 2.06 43.46
C ILE A 73 -4.54 2.75 44.02
N ILE A 74 -5.68 2.63 43.34
CA ILE A 74 -7.00 3.06 43.84
C ILE A 74 -7.65 1.92 44.63
N THR A 75 -7.64 0.71 44.08
CA THR A 75 -8.33 -0.44 44.67
C THR A 75 -7.65 -1.76 44.32
N THR A 76 -7.89 -2.76 45.16
CA THR A 76 -7.37 -4.13 45.05
C THR A 76 -8.47 -5.13 45.45
N ASP A 77 -8.40 -6.38 44.97
CA ASP A 77 -9.21 -7.49 45.51
C ASP A 77 -8.96 -7.60 47.04
N PRO A 78 -10.00 -7.65 47.91
CA PRO A 78 -11.41 -8.01 47.66
C PRO A 78 -12.43 -6.89 47.50
N LYS A 79 -12.02 -5.65 47.22
CA LYS A 79 -12.93 -4.50 47.15
C LYS A 79 -13.78 -4.54 45.87
N ASN A 80 -15.09 -4.49 46.05
CA ASN A 80 -16.05 -4.38 44.95
C ASN A 80 -16.01 -2.95 44.37
N ILE A 81 -15.93 -2.84 43.04
CA ILE A 81 -15.95 -1.55 42.34
C ILE A 81 -17.36 -1.12 41.92
N SER A 82 -18.33 -2.03 41.98
CA SER A 82 -19.70 -1.74 41.55
C SER A 82 -20.40 -0.71 42.44
N LEU A 83 -21.03 0.27 41.80
CA LEU A 83 -21.97 1.21 42.43
C LEU A 83 -23.23 0.48 42.94
N ASP A 84 -23.64 -0.59 42.26
CA ASP A 84 -24.69 -1.49 42.71
C ASP A 84 -24.11 -2.59 43.62
N LYS A 85 -24.42 -2.50 44.91
CA LYS A 85 -23.95 -3.44 45.94
C LYS A 85 -24.44 -4.87 45.75
N SER A 86 -25.44 -5.11 44.89
CA SER A 86 -25.91 -6.46 44.55
C SER A 86 -24.99 -7.18 43.56
N GLN A 87 -24.14 -6.43 42.85
CA GLN A 87 -23.19 -6.96 41.87
C GLN A 87 -21.79 -7.09 42.51
N CYS A 88 -20.99 -8.03 42.03
CA CYS A 88 -19.66 -8.32 42.54
C CYS A 88 -18.64 -8.25 41.41
N LEU A 89 -17.99 -7.09 41.28
CA LEU A 89 -16.92 -6.81 40.31
C LEU A 89 -15.65 -6.48 41.10
N LYS A 90 -14.64 -7.35 41.02
CA LYS A 90 -13.43 -7.29 41.85
C LYS A 90 -12.19 -7.47 40.98
N PRO A 91 -11.74 -6.40 40.29
CA PRO A 91 -10.46 -6.44 39.60
C PRO A 91 -9.31 -6.66 40.59
N ASP A 92 -8.24 -7.32 40.16
CA ASP A 92 -7.08 -7.55 41.01
C ASP A 92 -6.45 -6.24 41.46
N LEU A 93 -6.23 -5.31 40.53
CA LEU A 93 -5.86 -3.92 40.83
C LEU A 93 -6.52 -2.93 39.87
N ILE A 94 -6.85 -1.74 40.38
CA ILE A 94 -7.07 -0.54 39.56
C ILE A 94 -6.07 0.52 39.99
N LEU A 95 -5.38 1.06 39.01
CA LEU A 95 -4.42 2.14 39.17
C LEU A 95 -4.91 3.42 38.50
N PHE A 96 -4.37 4.54 38.95
CA PHE A 96 -4.55 5.83 38.31
C PHE A 96 -3.20 6.51 38.11
N ASN A 97 -2.89 6.85 36.87
CA ASN A 97 -1.79 7.75 36.55
C ASN A 97 -2.32 9.18 36.62
N GLU A 98 -1.85 9.96 37.60
CA GLU A 98 -2.32 11.34 37.81
C GLU A 98 -1.82 12.31 36.74
N GLU A 99 -0.60 12.10 36.23
CA GLU A 99 0.04 13.00 35.27
C GLU A 99 -0.67 12.98 33.91
N GLN A 100 -1.06 11.79 33.47
CA GLN A 100 -1.69 11.56 32.17
C GLN A 100 -3.20 11.27 32.27
N CYS A 101 -3.75 11.29 33.50
CA CYS A 101 -5.17 11.04 33.79
C CYS A 101 -5.67 9.70 33.23
N LYS A 102 -4.91 8.63 33.44
CA LYS A 102 -5.22 7.29 32.91
C LYS A 102 -5.66 6.34 34.01
N LEU A 103 -6.70 5.55 33.74
CA LEU A 103 -7.09 4.40 34.57
C LEU A 103 -6.48 3.13 33.98
N ILE A 104 -5.90 2.29 34.84
CA ILE A 104 -5.26 1.04 34.43
C ILE A 104 -5.84 -0.09 35.25
N ILE A 105 -6.44 -1.08 34.58
CA ILE A 105 -6.94 -2.30 35.20
C ILE A 105 -5.86 -3.37 35.05
N ILE A 106 -5.42 -3.95 36.16
CA ILE A 106 -4.54 -5.12 36.16
C ILE A 106 -5.36 -6.36 36.47
N GLU A 107 -5.22 -7.38 35.64
CA GLU A 107 -5.86 -8.70 35.81
C GLU A 107 -4.81 -9.81 35.73
N ILE A 108 -4.76 -10.68 36.74
CA ILE A 108 -3.72 -11.69 36.95
C ILE A 108 -4.33 -13.08 36.80
N LYS A 109 -3.79 -13.91 35.90
CA LYS A 109 -4.28 -15.27 35.65
C LYS A 109 -3.19 -16.33 35.80
N ARG A 110 -3.44 -17.32 36.65
CA ARG A 110 -2.49 -18.42 36.89
C ARG A 110 -2.78 -19.73 36.14
N SER A 111 -3.95 -19.88 35.53
CA SER A 111 -4.38 -21.16 34.95
C SER A 111 -5.02 -21.00 33.57
N LYS A 112 -4.85 -22.01 32.71
CA LYS A 112 -5.51 -22.07 31.38
C LYS A 112 -7.04 -21.99 31.43
N GLN A 113 -7.65 -22.36 32.55
CA GLN A 113 -9.11 -22.36 32.68
C GLN A 113 -9.62 -20.95 32.99
N THR A 114 -8.89 -20.21 33.83
CA THR A 114 -9.26 -18.84 34.24
C THR A 114 -8.92 -17.78 33.19
N THR A 115 -8.02 -18.06 32.24
CA THR A 115 -7.73 -17.16 31.12
C THR A 115 -8.90 -17.00 30.14
N ARG A 116 -9.90 -17.88 30.16
CA ARG A 116 -11.10 -17.77 29.31
C ARG A 116 -12.06 -16.68 29.78
N GLU A 117 -12.03 -16.35 31.07
CA GLU A 117 -12.94 -15.38 31.68
C GLU A 117 -12.36 -13.95 31.65
N THR A 118 -11.04 -13.82 31.50
CA THR A 118 -10.28 -12.55 31.52
C THR A 118 -10.93 -11.45 30.67
N ILE A 119 -11.27 -11.76 29.43
CA ILE A 119 -11.83 -10.77 28.50
C ILE A 119 -13.22 -10.31 28.96
N THR A 120 -14.01 -11.23 29.52
CA THR A 120 -15.34 -10.90 30.05
C THR A 120 -15.21 -10.02 31.28
N GLU A 121 -14.26 -10.31 32.17
CA GLU A 121 -13.99 -9.53 33.38
C GLU A 121 -13.54 -8.11 33.06
N ILE A 122 -12.51 -7.94 32.21
CA ILE A 122 -11.98 -6.60 31.90
C ILE A 122 -13.01 -5.71 31.21
N ILE A 123 -13.87 -6.27 30.35
CA ILE A 123 -14.97 -5.53 29.71
C ILE A 123 -16.05 -5.17 30.74
N ALA A 124 -16.36 -6.06 31.68
CA ALA A 124 -17.29 -5.77 32.77
C ALA A 124 -16.75 -4.65 33.68
N TYR A 125 -15.47 -4.68 34.01
CA TYR A 125 -14.81 -3.63 34.79
C TYR A 125 -14.80 -2.30 34.04
N GLU A 126 -14.50 -2.30 32.74
CA GLU A 126 -14.59 -1.12 31.89
C GLU A 126 -15.99 -0.49 31.92
N SER A 127 -17.03 -1.32 31.78
CA SER A 127 -18.42 -0.86 31.84
C SER A 127 -18.75 -0.21 33.17
N GLU A 128 -18.28 -0.76 34.28
CA GLU A 128 -18.54 -0.20 35.60
C GLU A 128 -17.76 1.11 35.86
N LEU A 129 -16.54 1.22 35.33
CA LEU A 129 -15.80 2.47 35.33
C LEU A 129 -16.53 3.55 34.53
N LYS A 130 -17.12 3.21 33.38
CA LYS A 130 -17.94 4.13 32.57
C LYS A 130 -19.27 4.50 33.23
N ASN A 131 -19.85 3.60 34.04
CA ASN A 131 -21.00 3.94 34.90
C ASN A 131 -20.63 5.00 35.95
N THR A 132 -19.42 4.89 36.49
CA THR A 132 -18.89 5.84 37.48
C THR A 132 -18.45 7.16 36.84
N LEU A 133 -17.85 7.10 35.64
CA LEU A 133 -17.32 8.22 34.87
C LEU A 133 -17.92 8.23 33.46
N PRO A 134 -19.13 8.79 33.28
CA PRO A 134 -19.72 8.91 31.94
C PRO A 134 -18.81 9.71 30.99
N PHE A 135 -18.79 9.31 29.72
CA PHE A 135 -17.95 9.89 28.65
C PHE A 135 -16.45 9.58 28.71
N LEU A 136 -16.01 8.72 29.63
CA LEU A 136 -14.64 8.23 29.64
C LEU A 136 -14.32 7.54 28.30
N SER A 137 -13.29 8.02 27.61
CA SER A 137 -12.88 7.52 26.31
C SER A 137 -12.21 6.15 26.44
N ASN A 138 -12.23 5.37 25.36
CA ASN A 138 -11.53 4.08 25.31
C ASN A 138 -10.00 4.22 25.47
N TYR A 139 -9.45 5.42 25.25
CA TYR A 139 -8.02 5.71 25.38
C TYR A 139 -7.61 6.12 26.82
N GLU A 140 -8.58 6.38 27.70
CA GLU A 140 -8.34 6.69 29.11
C GLU A 140 -8.37 5.45 30.01
N ILE A 141 -8.98 4.35 29.53
CA ILE A 141 -9.01 3.05 30.21
C ILE A 141 -8.02 2.11 29.53
N ASN A 142 -7.06 1.63 30.31
CA ASN A 142 -5.97 0.79 29.85
C ASN A 142 -5.99 -0.53 30.62
N PHE A 143 -5.43 -1.58 30.03
CA PHE A 143 -5.44 -2.91 30.61
C PHE A 143 -4.02 -3.48 30.67
N CYS A 144 -3.69 -4.14 31.77
CA CYS A 144 -2.49 -4.96 31.90
C CYS A 144 -2.92 -6.37 32.31
N ILE A 145 -2.75 -7.32 31.40
CA ILE A 145 -3.05 -8.73 31.65
C ILE A 145 -1.73 -9.41 32.03
N ILE A 146 -1.69 -10.05 33.20
CA ILE A 146 -0.51 -10.75 33.69
C ILE A 146 -0.88 -12.23 33.77
N SER A 147 -0.30 -13.07 32.92
CA SER A 147 -0.70 -14.48 32.83
C SER A 147 0.50 -15.43 32.83
N THR A 148 0.34 -16.63 33.38
CA THR A 148 1.35 -17.69 33.22
C THR A 148 1.41 -18.21 31.79
N GLU A 149 0.30 -18.16 31.07
CA GLU A 149 0.19 -18.63 29.69
C GLU A 149 -0.78 -17.78 28.87
N TYR A 150 -0.50 -17.65 27.57
CA TYR A 150 -1.36 -17.03 26.58
C TYR A 150 -1.87 -18.10 25.60
N PRO A 151 -2.97 -18.82 25.95
CA PRO A 151 -3.55 -19.78 25.04
C PRO A 151 -4.22 -19.06 23.85
N ALA A 152 -4.38 -19.78 22.73
CA ALA A 152 -4.92 -19.22 21.48
C ALA A 152 -6.18 -18.36 21.67
N LEU A 153 -7.14 -18.79 22.50
CA LEU A 153 -8.36 -18.01 22.74
C LEU A 153 -8.09 -16.62 23.35
N LEU A 154 -7.19 -16.54 24.34
CA LEU A 154 -6.82 -15.27 24.96
C LEU A 154 -6.07 -14.40 23.95
N ASP A 155 -5.09 -14.97 23.26
CA ASP A 155 -4.30 -14.27 22.24
C ASP A 155 -5.17 -13.69 21.12
N HIS A 156 -6.10 -14.49 20.56
CA HIS A 156 -7.00 -14.03 19.50
C HIS A 156 -7.95 -12.94 20.02
N SER A 157 -8.41 -13.05 21.26
CA SER A 157 -9.32 -12.06 21.85
C SER A 157 -8.62 -10.73 22.13
N VAL A 158 -7.42 -10.77 22.72
CA VAL A 158 -6.62 -9.57 22.97
C VAL A 158 -6.19 -8.92 21.66
N SER A 159 -5.67 -9.69 20.70
CA SER A 159 -5.31 -9.18 19.37
C SER A 159 -6.52 -8.52 18.69
N GLY A 160 -7.71 -9.12 18.81
CA GLY A 160 -8.95 -8.53 18.30
C GLY A 160 -9.32 -7.19 18.96
N LEU A 161 -9.27 -7.11 20.29
CA LEU A 161 -9.55 -5.88 21.03
C LEU A 161 -8.55 -4.76 20.73
N ILE A 162 -7.26 -5.10 20.61
CA ILE A 162 -6.22 -4.13 20.24
C ILE A 162 -6.41 -3.66 18.79
N THR A 163 -6.58 -4.60 17.86
CA THR A 163 -6.50 -4.31 16.42
C THR A 163 -7.76 -3.62 15.90
N TRP A 164 -8.94 -4.12 16.30
CA TRP A 164 -10.23 -3.71 15.75
C TRP A 164 -11.00 -2.76 16.66
N GLU A 165 -10.83 -2.87 17.99
CA GLU A 165 -11.51 -2.01 18.97
C GLU A 165 -10.57 -0.94 19.56
N SER A 166 -9.32 -0.88 19.09
CA SER A 166 -8.28 0.10 19.48
C SER A 166 -8.05 0.19 20.99
N LYS A 167 -8.24 -0.92 21.73
CA LYS A 167 -8.00 -0.99 23.18
C LYS A 167 -6.50 -0.96 23.48
N GLN A 168 -6.11 -0.24 24.54
CA GLN A 168 -4.74 -0.21 25.03
C GLN A 168 -4.52 -1.35 26.03
N ILE A 169 -3.83 -2.41 25.62
CA ILE A 169 -3.60 -3.61 26.42
C ILE A 169 -2.13 -3.98 26.41
N LEU A 170 -1.51 -4.04 27.60
CA LEU A 170 -0.20 -4.67 27.85
C LEU A 170 -0.42 -6.11 28.29
N CYS A 171 0.30 -7.04 27.66
CA CYS A 171 0.30 -8.44 28.05
C CYS A 171 1.67 -8.80 28.63
N LEU A 172 1.67 -9.25 29.88
CA LEU A 172 2.86 -9.74 30.58
C LEU A 172 2.71 -11.23 30.84
N LYS A 173 3.77 -11.98 30.55
CA LYS A 173 3.89 -13.40 30.85
C LYS A 173 4.71 -13.59 32.12
N ILE A 174 4.20 -14.38 33.05
CA ILE A 174 4.93 -14.72 34.27
C ILE A 174 6.02 -15.75 33.94
N ASP A 175 7.26 -15.43 34.27
CA ASP A 175 8.38 -16.35 34.31
C ASP A 175 8.83 -16.56 35.76
N PHE A 176 9.19 -17.80 36.10
CA PHE A 176 9.64 -18.15 37.44
C PHE A 176 11.11 -18.54 37.36
N ASP A 177 12.00 -17.60 37.70
CA ASP A 177 13.42 -17.88 37.85
C ASP A 177 13.77 -18.01 39.34
N GLU A 178 14.38 -19.13 39.73
CA GLU A 178 14.97 -19.36 41.06
C GLU A 178 14.21 -18.86 42.34
N GLN A 179 12.87 -18.78 42.29
CA GLN A 179 11.91 -18.30 43.32
C GLN A 179 11.50 -16.81 43.23
N ASP A 180 12.11 -16.01 42.37
CA ASP A 180 11.72 -14.62 42.13
C ASP A 180 10.70 -14.49 40.99
N LEU A 181 9.81 -13.51 41.11
CA LEU A 181 8.82 -13.21 40.07
C LEU A 181 9.47 -12.35 38.99
N LYS A 182 9.52 -12.86 37.76
CA LYS A 182 9.88 -12.07 36.57
C LYS A 182 8.73 -12.03 35.58
N LEU A 183 8.62 -10.93 34.86
CA LEU A 183 7.58 -10.65 33.89
C LEU A 183 8.24 -10.43 32.52
N LYS A 184 7.69 -11.07 31.50
CA LYS A 184 8.11 -10.91 30.11
C LYS A 184 7.03 -10.24 29.30
N ILE A 185 7.40 -9.34 28.38
CA ILE A 185 6.42 -8.70 27.50
C ILE A 185 5.98 -9.71 26.45
N HIS A 186 4.68 -9.97 26.38
CA HIS A 186 4.08 -10.84 25.38
C HIS A 186 3.35 -10.00 24.34
N ILE A 187 3.80 -10.06 23.09
CA ILE A 187 3.11 -9.42 21.97
C ILE A 187 2.17 -10.45 21.34
N PRO A 188 0.84 -10.30 21.46
CA PRO A 188 -0.10 -11.27 20.90
C PRO A 188 0.01 -11.29 19.37
N SER A 189 0.28 -12.48 18.82
CA SER A 189 0.46 -12.69 17.38
C SER A 189 -0.48 -13.78 16.89
N THR A 190 -1.65 -13.37 16.38
CA THR A 190 -2.69 -14.30 15.89
C THR A 190 -3.10 -14.06 14.44
N TRP A 191 -2.46 -13.10 13.77
CA TRP A 191 -2.74 -12.81 12.38
C TRP A 191 -2.30 -13.98 11.50
N THR A 192 -3.25 -14.57 10.76
CA THR A 192 -2.91 -15.55 9.72
C THR A 192 -2.49 -14.79 8.49
N ALA A 193 -1.21 -14.89 8.20
CA ALA A 193 -0.58 -13.91 7.38
C ALA A 193 -0.67 -14.29 5.89
N THR A 194 -1.13 -13.32 5.12
CA THR A 194 -1.62 -13.47 3.74
C THR A 194 -0.53 -13.36 2.70
N GLY A 195 0.66 -12.88 3.09
CA GLY A 195 1.82 -12.63 2.23
C GLY A 195 1.57 -11.58 1.15
N ASN A 196 0.56 -10.74 1.37
CA ASN A 196 0.20 -9.66 0.47
C ASN A 196 0.96 -8.40 0.85
N ILE A 197 1.83 -7.95 -0.05
CA ILE A 197 2.52 -6.65 0.05
C ILE A 197 1.55 -5.52 -0.32
N THR A 198 0.68 -5.77 -1.30
CA THR A 198 -0.38 -4.87 -1.76
C THR A 198 -1.73 -5.56 -1.80
N PHE A 199 -2.78 -4.77 -1.93
CA PHE A 199 -4.12 -5.31 -2.09
C PHE A 199 -4.26 -6.03 -3.44
N PRO A 200 -5.09 -7.09 -3.50
CA PRO A 200 -5.57 -7.62 -4.77
C PRO A 200 -6.21 -6.51 -5.60
N ARG A 201 -6.10 -6.59 -6.94
CA ARG A 201 -6.63 -5.59 -7.89
C ARG A 201 -8.09 -5.17 -7.60
N ASN A 202 -8.96 -6.13 -7.34
CA ASN A 202 -10.38 -5.93 -7.07
C ASN A 202 -10.73 -5.73 -5.58
N ALA A 203 -9.75 -5.45 -4.72
CA ALA A 203 -9.97 -5.34 -3.28
C ALA A 203 -10.72 -4.08 -2.86
N ILE A 204 -10.80 -3.07 -3.72
CA ILE A 204 -11.51 -1.84 -3.42
C ILE A 204 -12.66 -1.69 -4.38
N SER A 205 -13.86 -2.09 -3.94
CA SER A 205 -15.09 -1.95 -4.70
C SER A 205 -15.58 -0.51 -4.63
N THR A 206 -15.96 0.07 -5.77
CA THR A 206 -16.37 1.47 -5.89
C THR A 206 -17.78 1.61 -6.46
N PHE A 207 -18.43 2.72 -6.14
CA PHE A 207 -19.63 3.20 -6.83
C PHE A 207 -19.67 4.73 -6.84
N GLN A 208 -20.52 5.29 -7.70
CA GLN A 208 -20.67 6.72 -7.86
C GLN A 208 -22.00 7.21 -7.30
N ILE A 209 -21.96 8.32 -6.56
CA ILE A 209 -23.11 9.10 -6.13
C ILE A 209 -23.20 10.34 -7.03
N ILE A 210 -24.23 10.38 -7.86
CA ILE A 210 -24.43 11.43 -8.87
C ILE A 210 -25.43 12.48 -8.37
N LEU A 211 -25.08 13.76 -8.49
CA LEU A 211 -25.83 14.89 -7.95
C LEU A 211 -26.51 15.72 -9.03
N TYR A 212 -27.72 15.33 -9.44
CA TYR A 212 -28.52 16.10 -10.40
C TYR A 212 -29.17 17.31 -9.73
N GLN A 213 -29.25 18.43 -10.45
CA GLN A 213 -29.97 19.61 -9.97
C GLN A 213 -31.49 19.34 -9.87
N GLN A 214 -32.14 19.88 -8.83
CA GLN A 214 -33.58 19.71 -8.61
C GLN A 214 -34.43 20.66 -9.50
N SER A 215 -33.92 21.86 -9.81
CA SER A 215 -34.53 22.86 -10.69
C SER A 215 -33.44 23.73 -11.34
N ASN A 216 -33.72 24.36 -12.49
CA ASN A 216 -32.76 25.24 -13.19
C ASN A 216 -32.58 26.63 -12.50
N GLU A 217 -33.37 26.96 -11.47
CA GLU A 217 -33.41 28.31 -10.89
C GLU A 217 -32.66 28.43 -9.55
N ASP A 218 -32.34 27.31 -8.88
CA ASP A 218 -31.68 27.31 -7.57
C ASP A 218 -30.17 27.06 -7.68
N ILE A 219 -29.41 28.08 -8.11
CA ILE A 219 -27.95 28.06 -7.97
C ILE A 219 -27.61 28.27 -6.48
N LEU A 220 -27.37 27.18 -5.76
CA LEU A 220 -26.89 27.21 -4.38
C LEU A 220 -25.56 27.99 -4.29
N GLN A 221 -25.49 28.98 -3.40
CA GLN A 221 -24.30 29.82 -3.21
C GLN A 221 -23.09 29.05 -2.64
N ASP A 222 -23.30 27.83 -2.11
CA ASP A 222 -22.28 27.01 -1.43
C ASP A 222 -22.30 25.52 -1.87
N THR A 223 -22.49 25.24 -3.17
CA THR A 223 -22.60 23.86 -3.69
C THR A 223 -21.45 22.94 -3.26
N GLU A 224 -20.22 23.45 -3.27
CA GLU A 224 -19.03 22.67 -2.93
C GLU A 224 -19.02 22.29 -1.44
N LEU A 225 -19.31 23.24 -0.55
CA LEU A 225 -19.39 22.98 0.90
C LEU A 225 -20.44 21.91 1.23
N VAL A 226 -21.57 21.90 0.53
CA VAL A 226 -22.59 20.86 0.69
C VAL A 226 -22.01 19.49 0.33
N VAL A 227 -21.33 19.36 -0.80
CA VAL A 227 -20.76 18.07 -1.23
C VAL A 227 -19.64 17.60 -0.29
N LEU A 228 -18.76 18.52 0.14
CA LEU A 228 -17.69 18.22 1.10
C LEU A 228 -18.24 17.77 2.47
N ASN A 229 -19.31 18.40 2.96
CA ASN A 229 -19.96 17.98 4.20
C ASN A 229 -20.58 16.58 4.06
N ALA A 230 -21.14 16.24 2.90
CA ALA A 230 -21.64 14.89 2.66
C ALA A 230 -20.51 13.84 2.69
N ALA A 231 -19.38 14.13 2.04
CA ALA A 231 -18.21 13.27 2.07
C ALA A 231 -17.72 13.01 3.51
N ARG A 232 -17.60 14.06 4.32
CA ARG A 232 -17.24 13.95 5.74
C ARG A 232 -18.25 13.13 6.56
N LEU A 233 -19.55 13.26 6.28
CA LEU A 233 -20.57 12.45 6.94
C LEU A 233 -20.42 10.96 6.59
N ILE A 234 -20.14 10.63 5.32
CA ILE A 234 -19.91 9.25 4.88
C ILE A 234 -18.67 8.68 5.59
N ALA A 235 -17.55 9.39 5.58
CA ALA A 235 -16.32 8.94 6.23
C ALA A 235 -16.51 8.71 7.75
N ARG A 236 -17.22 9.63 8.44
CA ARG A 236 -17.52 9.50 9.87
C ARG A 236 -18.42 8.30 10.20
N GLU A 237 -19.43 8.02 9.37
CA GLU A 237 -20.23 6.80 9.54
C GLU A 237 -19.40 5.56 9.22
N GLY A 238 -18.45 5.64 8.27
CA GLY A 238 -17.46 4.61 8.01
C GLY A 238 -16.66 4.25 9.27
N ASP A 239 -16.08 5.25 9.93
CA ASP A 239 -15.34 5.06 11.18
C ASP A 239 -16.22 4.50 12.30
N ARG A 240 -17.45 5.02 12.48
CA ARG A 240 -18.38 4.55 13.52
C ARG A 240 -18.80 3.09 13.35
N ASN A 241 -18.76 2.58 12.13
CA ASN A 241 -19.10 1.20 11.82
C ASN A 241 -17.85 0.31 11.66
N ASN A 242 -16.67 0.78 12.06
CA ASN A 242 -15.39 0.06 11.90
C ASN A 242 -15.14 -0.41 10.45
N SER A 243 -15.62 0.35 9.46
CA SER A 243 -15.40 0.08 8.04
C SER A 243 -14.10 0.73 7.57
N HIS A 244 -13.62 0.33 6.39
CA HIS A 244 -12.42 0.88 5.77
C HIS A 244 -12.70 1.23 4.31
N GLY A 245 -12.29 2.43 3.89
CA GLY A 245 -12.59 2.92 2.54
C GLY A 245 -12.24 4.39 2.35
N PHE A 246 -12.75 4.94 1.25
CA PHE A 246 -12.56 6.34 0.90
C PHE A 246 -13.78 6.93 0.19
N VAL A 247 -13.86 8.26 0.18
CA VAL A 247 -14.79 9.01 -0.66
C VAL A 247 -14.01 10.11 -1.39
N LEU A 248 -14.07 10.08 -2.72
CA LEU A 248 -13.47 11.06 -3.62
C LEU A 248 -14.56 11.97 -4.17
N VAL A 249 -14.48 13.25 -3.84
CA VAL A 249 -15.32 14.30 -4.44
C VAL A 249 -14.64 14.83 -5.68
N TRP A 250 -15.38 14.89 -6.78
CA TRP A 250 -14.86 15.43 -8.04
C TRP A 250 -15.90 16.25 -8.79
N HIS A 251 -15.39 17.20 -9.57
CA HIS A 251 -16.17 18.00 -10.49
C HIS A 251 -16.16 17.38 -11.88
N ASP A 252 -17.33 17.29 -12.50
CA ASP A 252 -17.48 16.81 -13.87
C ASP A 252 -17.13 17.91 -14.87
N CYS A 253 -15.95 17.80 -15.48
CA CYS A 253 -15.49 18.75 -16.47
C CYS A 253 -16.29 18.70 -17.79
N TRP A 254 -17.18 17.72 -17.97
CA TRP A 254 -18.07 17.66 -19.13
C TRP A 254 -19.43 18.31 -18.89
N ASP A 255 -19.64 18.92 -17.71
CA ASP A 255 -20.85 19.66 -17.40
C ASP A 255 -21.13 20.78 -18.43
N GLY A 256 -22.35 20.76 -18.98
CA GLY A 256 -22.81 21.70 -19.99
C GLY A 256 -22.16 21.55 -21.38
N CYS A 257 -21.60 20.40 -21.74
CA CYS A 257 -21.20 20.10 -23.12
C CYS A 257 -22.42 19.67 -23.96
N GLU A 258 -22.82 20.46 -24.95
CA GLU A 258 -23.87 20.08 -25.91
C GLU A 258 -23.41 18.82 -26.68
N ASN A 259 -24.20 17.74 -26.60
CA ASN A 259 -24.00 16.40 -27.20
C ASN A 259 -23.22 15.33 -26.39
N VAL A 260 -22.60 15.67 -25.26
CA VAL A 260 -21.92 14.69 -24.37
C VAL A 260 -22.31 14.86 -22.89
N GLY A 261 -22.93 16.01 -22.55
CA GLY A 261 -22.98 16.57 -21.20
C GLY A 261 -23.43 15.64 -20.08
N GLY A 262 -22.57 15.53 -19.06
CA GLY A 262 -22.95 14.99 -17.77
C GLY A 262 -24.03 15.88 -17.16
N ALA A 263 -25.17 15.29 -16.77
CA ALA A 263 -26.30 16.06 -16.21
C ALA A 263 -26.07 16.52 -14.75
N ALA A 264 -24.89 16.27 -14.19
CA ALA A 264 -24.53 16.57 -12.81
C ALA A 264 -23.13 17.20 -12.73
N LYS A 265 -23.03 18.33 -12.03
CA LYS A 265 -21.79 19.09 -11.85
C LYS A 265 -20.80 18.41 -10.89
N PHE A 266 -21.31 17.73 -9.87
CA PHE A 266 -20.51 17.11 -8.82
C PHE A 266 -20.89 15.66 -8.67
N HIS A 267 -19.88 14.85 -8.37
CA HIS A 267 -20.00 13.41 -8.14
C HIS A 267 -19.15 13.03 -6.94
N LEU A 268 -19.54 11.94 -6.27
CA LEU A 268 -18.72 11.31 -5.24
C LEU A 268 -18.45 9.86 -5.66
N THR A 269 -17.19 9.48 -5.77
CA THR A 269 -16.80 8.07 -5.88
C THR A 269 -16.57 7.55 -4.46
N VAL A 270 -17.36 6.56 -4.04
CA VAL A 270 -17.23 5.93 -2.72
C VAL A 270 -16.63 4.54 -2.91
N GLY A 271 -15.53 4.25 -2.22
CA GLY A 271 -14.85 2.97 -2.26
C GLY A 271 -14.77 2.29 -0.90
N PHE A 272 -14.88 0.95 -0.89
CA PHE A 272 -14.77 0.12 0.30
C PHE A 272 -13.78 -1.02 0.09
N ILE A 273 -13.00 -1.33 1.14
CA ILE A 273 -12.20 -2.56 1.14
C ILE A 273 -13.16 -3.75 1.19
N ASN A 274 -13.10 -4.60 0.17
CA ASN A 274 -13.80 -5.86 0.08
C ASN A 274 -12.98 -6.95 0.79
N PRO A 275 -13.39 -7.42 1.98
CA PRO A 275 -12.62 -8.42 2.72
C PRO A 275 -12.60 -9.80 2.04
N TYR A 276 -13.56 -10.09 1.15
CA TYR A 276 -13.74 -11.42 0.56
C TYR A 276 -12.74 -11.74 -0.55
N VAL A 277 -11.96 -10.78 -1.03
CA VAL A 277 -10.94 -11.03 -2.07
C VAL A 277 -9.64 -11.59 -1.51
N PHE A 278 -9.33 -11.34 -0.23
CA PHE A 278 -7.99 -11.60 0.32
C PHE A 278 -7.71 -13.09 0.52
N LEU A 279 -8.70 -13.84 1.01
CA LEU A 279 -8.55 -15.28 1.25
C LEU A 279 -8.37 -16.08 -0.06
N PRO A 280 -9.24 -15.93 -1.09
CA PRO A 280 -9.01 -16.56 -2.39
C PRO A 280 -7.68 -16.17 -3.02
N PHE A 281 -7.28 -14.89 -2.89
CA PHE A 281 -6.00 -14.43 -3.43
C PHE A 281 -4.80 -15.11 -2.74
N ALA A 282 -4.81 -15.21 -1.41
CA ALA A 282 -3.77 -15.90 -0.66
C ALA A 282 -3.74 -17.42 -0.94
N GLN A 283 -4.91 -18.06 -1.11
CA GLN A 283 -5.04 -19.46 -1.54
C GLN A 283 -4.40 -19.68 -2.91
N ASN A 284 -4.73 -18.83 -3.89
CA ASN A 284 -4.23 -18.94 -5.27
C ASN A 284 -2.71 -18.75 -5.35
N LYS A 285 -2.13 -17.97 -4.43
CA LYS A 285 -0.68 -17.83 -4.28
C LYS A 285 -0.03 -19.02 -3.55
N GLY A 286 -0.80 -19.93 -2.96
CA GLY A 286 -0.29 -21.06 -2.17
C GLY A 286 0.20 -20.67 -0.79
N ILE A 287 -0.15 -19.48 -0.30
CA ILE A 287 0.30 -18.97 1.01
C ILE A 287 -0.55 -19.55 2.15
N ILE A 288 -1.84 -19.76 1.89
CA ILE A 288 -2.78 -20.34 2.85
C ILE A 288 -3.43 -21.57 2.20
N ASP A 289 -3.83 -22.54 3.03
CA ASP A 289 -4.72 -23.64 2.66
C ASP A 289 -6.06 -23.50 3.40
N ALA A 290 -6.98 -22.75 2.79
CA ALA A 290 -8.31 -22.44 3.30
C ALA A 290 -9.22 -23.67 3.41
N SER A 291 -8.91 -24.76 2.67
CA SER A 291 -9.69 -26.00 2.72
C SER A 291 -9.62 -26.72 4.08
N GLN A 292 -8.64 -26.35 4.91
CA GLN A 292 -8.49 -26.89 6.26
C GLN A 292 -9.54 -26.35 7.26
N SER A 293 -10.33 -25.36 6.86
CA SER A 293 -11.32 -24.71 7.72
C SER A 293 -12.69 -24.64 7.02
N PRO A 294 -13.79 -25.05 7.67
CA PRO A 294 -15.13 -24.98 7.07
C PRO A 294 -15.54 -23.56 6.62
N ILE A 295 -15.09 -22.52 7.33
CA ILE A 295 -15.35 -21.14 6.91
C ILE A 295 -14.53 -20.76 5.69
N GLY A 296 -13.30 -21.27 5.60
CA GLY A 296 -12.41 -21.03 4.47
C GLY A 296 -12.94 -21.70 3.21
N GLU A 297 -13.29 -22.98 3.30
CA GLU A 297 -13.92 -23.75 2.23
C GLU A 297 -15.17 -23.04 1.68
N TYR A 298 -16.11 -22.67 2.55
CA TYR A 298 -17.32 -21.94 2.15
C TYR A 298 -17.02 -20.61 1.42
N LEU A 299 -16.06 -19.83 1.93
CA LEU A 299 -15.69 -18.54 1.33
C LEU A 299 -15.02 -18.70 -0.04
N ILE A 300 -14.21 -19.75 -0.23
CA ILE A 300 -13.60 -20.07 -1.52
C ILE A 300 -14.69 -20.50 -2.52
N GLU A 301 -15.58 -21.41 -2.13
CA GLU A 301 -16.67 -21.91 -2.98
C GLU A 301 -17.62 -20.81 -3.45
N ASN A 302 -17.80 -19.75 -2.65
CA ASN A 302 -18.71 -18.64 -2.93
C ASN A 302 -18.01 -17.34 -3.35
N SER A 303 -16.70 -17.39 -3.60
CA SER A 303 -15.86 -16.20 -3.81
C SER A 303 -16.33 -15.31 -4.96
N GLU A 304 -16.73 -15.87 -6.10
CA GLU A 304 -17.21 -15.08 -7.26
C GLU A 304 -18.43 -14.20 -6.91
N ASN A 305 -19.40 -14.75 -6.18
CA ASN A 305 -20.61 -14.01 -5.77
C ASN A 305 -20.31 -12.95 -4.71
N LEU A 306 -19.42 -13.26 -3.75
CA LEU A 306 -19.07 -12.34 -2.66
C LEU A 306 -18.16 -11.20 -3.13
N THR A 307 -17.33 -11.44 -4.15
CA THR A 307 -16.39 -10.44 -4.67
C THR A 307 -17.05 -9.45 -5.62
N SER A 308 -17.97 -9.91 -6.48
CA SER A 308 -18.55 -9.10 -7.56
C SER A 308 -19.60 -8.06 -7.12
N ALA A 309 -20.17 -8.18 -5.92
CA ALA A 309 -21.30 -7.36 -5.47
C ALA A 309 -21.09 -6.70 -4.09
N TYR A 310 -19.84 -6.55 -3.64
CA TYR A 310 -19.58 -5.99 -2.32
C TYR A 310 -19.84 -4.48 -2.28
N LEU A 311 -21.02 -4.15 -1.78
CA LEU A 311 -21.34 -2.85 -1.22
C LEU A 311 -21.38 -3.04 0.28
N SER A 312 -20.54 -2.31 1.02
CA SER A 312 -20.66 -2.30 2.47
C SER A 312 -22.07 -1.86 2.90
N SER A 313 -22.41 -2.05 4.17
CA SER A 313 -23.74 -1.71 4.69
C SER A 313 -24.19 -0.30 4.30
N ASP A 314 -25.41 -0.18 3.76
CA ASP A 314 -26.04 1.09 3.39
C ASP A 314 -25.97 2.14 4.50
N ASN A 315 -25.91 1.70 5.77
CA ASN A 315 -25.78 2.57 6.94
C ASN A 315 -24.59 3.54 6.85
N ILE A 316 -23.52 3.19 6.13
CA ILE A 316 -22.32 4.03 6.02
C ILE A 316 -22.57 5.26 5.13
N TRP A 317 -23.19 5.09 3.96
CA TRP A 317 -23.39 6.20 3.03
C TRP A 317 -24.77 6.86 3.12
N LYS A 318 -25.75 6.21 3.77
CA LYS A 318 -27.13 6.69 3.85
C LYS A 318 -27.27 8.06 4.50
N THR A 319 -26.49 8.36 5.53
CA THR A 319 -26.50 9.68 6.19
C THR A 319 -26.06 10.78 5.23
N GLY A 320 -24.96 10.57 4.50
CA GLY A 320 -24.48 11.50 3.47
C GLY A 320 -25.51 11.70 2.34
N ILE A 321 -26.10 10.61 1.83
CA ILE A 321 -27.15 10.69 0.80
C ILE A 321 -28.40 11.43 1.31
N THR A 322 -28.83 11.17 2.54
CA THR A 322 -29.99 11.84 3.14
C THR A 322 -29.76 13.34 3.26
N TYR A 323 -28.54 13.75 3.61
CA TYR A 323 -28.13 15.15 3.62
C TYR A 323 -28.14 15.74 2.20
N LEU A 324 -27.54 15.06 1.21
CA LEU A 324 -27.49 15.53 -0.18
C LEU A 324 -28.86 15.67 -0.83
N LYS A 325 -29.83 14.81 -0.50
CA LYS A 325 -31.21 14.86 -1.02
C LYS A 325 -31.97 16.14 -0.67
N GLN A 326 -31.48 16.93 0.29
CA GLN A 326 -32.04 18.26 0.60
C GLN A 326 -31.72 19.30 -0.48
N TYR A 327 -30.68 19.06 -1.28
CA TYR A 327 -30.14 20.02 -2.24
C TYR A 327 -30.14 19.48 -3.68
N TYR A 328 -30.02 18.16 -3.85
CA TYR A 328 -29.87 17.50 -5.14
C TYR A 328 -30.88 16.38 -5.31
N ARG A 329 -31.11 15.97 -6.56
CA ARG A 329 -31.66 14.65 -6.88
C ARG A 329 -30.48 13.68 -6.96
N VAL A 330 -30.39 12.79 -5.97
CA VAL A 330 -29.24 11.90 -5.78
C VAL A 330 -29.52 10.51 -6.35
N ASN A 331 -28.64 10.01 -7.20
CA ASN A 331 -28.63 8.63 -7.70
C ASN A 331 -27.33 7.89 -7.33
N ILE A 332 -27.39 6.56 -7.25
CA ILE A 332 -26.22 5.68 -7.10
C ILE A 332 -26.07 4.88 -8.40
N GLU A 333 -24.89 4.96 -9.00
CA GLU A 333 -24.59 4.38 -10.32
C GLU A 333 -23.14 3.84 -10.36
N GLY A 334 -22.77 3.12 -11.43
CA GLY A 334 -21.38 2.79 -11.73
C GLY A 334 -20.66 1.90 -10.71
N LEU A 335 -21.19 0.71 -10.43
CA LEU A 335 -20.45 -0.31 -9.65
C LEU A 335 -19.18 -0.72 -10.40
N SER A 336 -18.04 -0.61 -9.73
CA SER A 336 -16.71 -0.78 -10.32
C SER A 336 -15.68 -1.17 -9.24
N TYR A 337 -14.40 -1.07 -9.59
CA TYR A 337 -13.27 -1.26 -8.68
C TYR A 337 -12.26 -0.13 -8.86
N TRP A 338 -11.50 0.19 -7.81
CA TRP A 338 -10.53 1.28 -7.86
C TRP A 338 -9.45 1.11 -8.93
N ASP A 339 -9.03 -0.13 -9.21
CA ASP A 339 -8.08 -0.41 -10.29
C ASP A 339 -8.65 -0.05 -11.67
N LEU A 340 -9.88 -0.46 -11.98
CA LEU A 340 -10.57 -0.10 -13.23
C LEU A 340 -10.76 1.41 -13.37
N GLU A 341 -11.09 2.08 -12.27
CA GLU A 341 -11.20 3.53 -12.20
C GLU A 341 -9.86 4.25 -12.49
N ARG A 342 -8.72 3.56 -12.34
CA ARG A 342 -7.36 4.06 -12.57
C ARG A 342 -6.70 3.51 -13.84
N GLU A 343 -7.33 2.58 -14.56
CA GLU A 343 -6.77 1.97 -15.78
C GLU A 343 -6.36 3.02 -16.82
N LYS A 344 -5.32 2.69 -17.59
CA LYS A 344 -4.80 3.59 -18.63
C LYS A 344 -5.71 3.54 -19.85
N PRO A 345 -5.77 4.62 -20.67
CA PRO A 345 -6.67 4.70 -21.82
C PRO A 345 -6.58 3.53 -22.80
N TYR A 346 -5.37 2.99 -22.98
CA TYR A 346 -5.10 1.86 -23.88
C TYR A 346 -5.47 0.50 -23.29
N GLU A 347 -5.90 0.43 -22.03
CA GLU A 347 -6.26 -0.83 -21.35
C GLU A 347 -7.77 -1.10 -21.42
N ILE A 348 -8.57 -0.13 -21.86
CA ILE A 348 -10.04 -0.18 -21.80
C ILE A 348 -10.73 0.22 -23.11
N ASN A 349 -11.92 -0.36 -23.30
CA ASN A 349 -12.82 0.05 -24.36
C ASN A 349 -13.63 1.29 -23.89
N SER A 350 -13.44 2.45 -24.54
CA SER A 350 -14.08 3.75 -24.24
C SER A 350 -13.37 4.61 -23.18
N ALA A 351 -12.06 4.82 -23.35
CA ALA A 351 -11.24 5.67 -22.47
C ALA A 351 -11.86 7.05 -22.16
N LEU A 352 -12.55 7.65 -23.11
CA LEU A 352 -13.22 8.95 -22.94
C LEU A 352 -14.20 8.99 -21.75
N LEU A 353 -14.84 7.88 -21.39
CA LEU A 353 -15.83 7.84 -20.30
C LEU A 353 -15.21 7.66 -18.91
N THR A 354 -13.88 7.50 -18.82
CA THR A 354 -13.19 7.35 -17.53
C THR A 354 -13.10 8.64 -16.74
N MET A 355 -12.84 8.51 -15.44
CA MET A 355 -12.48 9.64 -14.60
C MET A 355 -11.30 10.44 -15.16
N ARG A 356 -10.34 9.80 -15.85
CA ARG A 356 -9.15 10.45 -16.42
C ARG A 356 -9.46 11.64 -17.32
N HIS A 357 -10.50 11.55 -18.15
CA HIS A 357 -10.87 12.62 -19.09
C HIS A 357 -12.07 13.45 -18.66
N ARG A 358 -12.58 13.23 -17.44
CA ARG A 358 -13.85 13.80 -17.00
C ARG A 358 -13.82 14.36 -15.59
N ALA A 359 -13.23 13.64 -14.65
CA ALA A 359 -13.25 13.98 -13.24
C ALA A 359 -12.09 14.90 -12.88
N LEU A 360 -12.37 16.08 -12.34
CA LEU A 360 -11.39 16.89 -11.63
C LEU A 360 -11.50 16.60 -10.13
N PRO A 361 -10.55 15.86 -9.52
CA PRO A 361 -10.51 15.62 -8.09
C PRO A 361 -10.48 16.94 -7.30
N LEU A 362 -11.36 17.07 -6.32
CA LEU A 362 -11.43 18.24 -5.44
C LEU A 362 -11.01 17.91 -4.01
N HIS A 363 -11.42 16.74 -3.53
CA HIS A 363 -11.27 16.36 -2.13
C HIS A 363 -11.34 14.85 -1.98
N ILE A 364 -10.53 14.27 -1.10
CA ILE A 364 -10.61 12.86 -0.74
C ILE A 364 -10.69 12.70 0.78
N GLU A 365 -11.56 11.82 1.28
CA GLU A 365 -11.56 11.44 2.69
C GLU A 365 -11.31 9.94 2.78
N LEU A 366 -10.25 9.55 3.48
CA LEU A 366 -9.97 8.15 3.80
C LEU A 366 -10.33 7.89 5.27
N TRP A 367 -10.96 6.75 5.55
CA TRP A 367 -11.38 6.39 6.91
C TRP A 367 -10.95 4.97 7.28
N GLY A 368 -11.12 4.61 8.56
CA GLY A 368 -10.62 3.37 9.12
C GLY A 368 -9.11 3.24 8.94
N THR A 369 -8.63 2.02 8.64
CA THR A 369 -7.19 1.74 8.51
C THR A 369 -6.51 2.54 7.39
N LEU A 370 -7.23 2.87 6.30
CA LEU A 370 -6.68 3.72 5.23
C LEU A 370 -6.48 5.16 5.74
N GLY A 371 -7.46 5.69 6.47
CA GLY A 371 -7.36 7.01 7.08
C GLY A 371 -6.25 7.10 8.13
N ASP A 372 -6.11 6.06 8.97
CA ASP A 372 -5.05 5.98 9.98
C ASP A 372 -3.67 6.02 9.32
N PHE A 373 -3.47 5.22 8.26
CA PHE A 373 -2.21 5.20 7.53
C PHE A 373 -1.90 6.53 6.85
N VAL A 374 -2.88 7.18 6.21
CA VAL A 374 -2.65 8.47 5.54
C VAL A 374 -2.21 9.54 6.55
N ARG A 375 -2.83 9.56 7.74
CA ARG A 375 -2.48 10.48 8.83
C ARG A 375 -1.09 10.19 9.37
N GLU A 376 -0.76 8.92 9.54
CA GLU A 376 0.57 8.48 9.93
C GLU A 376 1.61 8.94 8.90
N PHE A 377 1.38 8.66 7.62
CA PHE A 377 2.26 8.99 6.50
C PHE A 377 2.62 10.48 6.47
N ILE A 378 1.62 11.39 6.52
CA ILE A 378 1.90 12.84 6.48
C ILE A 378 2.62 13.34 7.73
N SER A 379 2.44 12.68 8.87
CA SER A 379 3.08 13.03 10.13
C SER A 379 4.48 12.42 10.30
N HIS A 380 4.84 11.45 9.45
CA HIS A 380 6.08 10.71 9.54
C HIS A 380 7.29 11.62 9.26
N PRO A 381 8.34 11.59 10.11
CA PRO A 381 9.50 12.46 9.94
C PRO A 381 10.22 12.25 8.61
N GLY A 382 10.35 10.99 8.16
CA GLY A 382 10.99 10.70 6.88
C GLY A 382 10.19 11.16 5.65
N VAL A 383 8.86 11.23 5.72
CA VAL A 383 8.04 11.83 4.64
C VAL A 383 8.29 13.32 4.59
N LYS A 384 8.32 13.99 5.75
CA LYS A 384 8.60 15.42 5.83
C LYS A 384 10.00 15.77 5.30
N GLN A 385 11.00 14.95 5.61
CA GLN A 385 12.39 15.17 5.25
C GLN A 385 12.69 14.85 3.78
N ASN A 386 12.16 13.73 3.27
CA ASN A 386 12.57 13.18 1.97
C ASN A 386 11.58 13.48 0.84
N ILE A 387 10.30 13.73 1.15
CA ILE A 387 9.25 13.98 0.15
C ILE A 387 8.80 15.44 0.21
N LEU A 388 8.47 15.96 1.39
CA LEU A 388 7.83 17.26 1.53
C LEU A 388 8.80 18.44 1.59
N SER A 389 10.10 18.20 1.77
CA SER A 389 11.14 19.25 1.84
C SER A 389 11.29 20.02 0.52
N GLY A 390 11.00 19.38 -0.62
CA GLY A 390 10.91 20.03 -1.94
C GLY A 390 9.60 20.79 -2.20
N VAL A 391 8.57 20.54 -1.38
CA VAL A 391 7.21 21.12 -1.48
C VAL A 391 6.97 22.19 -0.41
N ALA A 392 8.02 22.58 0.33
CA ALA A 392 8.05 23.22 1.65
C ALA A 392 7.30 24.56 1.85
N ASN A 393 6.54 25.06 0.87
CA ASN A 393 5.69 26.24 1.00
C ASN A 393 4.18 25.95 0.96
N ARG A 394 3.74 24.69 0.81
CA ARG A 394 2.31 24.32 0.89
C ARG A 394 2.00 23.58 2.18
N ILE A 395 0.91 23.98 2.84
CA ILE A 395 0.28 23.17 3.89
C ILE A 395 -0.35 21.97 3.17
N ILE A 396 0.10 20.78 3.50
CA ILE A 396 -0.37 19.53 2.90
C ILE A 396 -1.38 18.90 3.85
N SER A 397 -2.53 18.51 3.31
CA SER A 397 -3.64 17.92 4.05
C SER A 397 -3.82 16.47 3.64
N CYS A 398 -4.31 15.62 4.55
CA CYS A 398 -4.69 14.24 4.20
C CYS A 398 -5.83 14.18 3.18
N GLU A 399 -6.58 15.28 3.05
CA GLU A 399 -7.70 15.39 2.14
C GLU A 399 -7.34 15.91 0.74
N ASP A 400 -6.07 16.25 0.50
CA ASP A 400 -5.58 16.64 -0.82
C ASP A 400 -5.53 15.42 -1.75
N PRO A 401 -6.23 15.44 -2.91
CA PRO A 401 -6.16 14.36 -3.89
C PRO A 401 -4.74 14.00 -4.34
N PHE A 402 -3.79 14.95 -4.38
CA PHE A 402 -2.37 14.70 -4.73
C PHE A 402 -1.58 13.96 -3.62
N ILE A 403 -2.22 13.67 -2.49
CA ILE A 403 -1.67 12.84 -1.41
C ILE A 403 -2.50 11.57 -1.26
N GLY A 404 -3.82 11.71 -1.14
CA GLY A 404 -4.69 10.57 -0.86
C GLY A 404 -4.76 9.56 -2.02
N ILE A 405 -4.83 10.01 -3.27
CA ILE A 405 -4.87 9.12 -4.44
C ILE A 405 -3.55 8.34 -4.60
N PRO A 406 -2.37 8.98 -4.59
CA PRO A 406 -1.10 8.23 -4.69
C PRO A 406 -0.90 7.20 -3.58
N ILE A 407 -1.33 7.50 -2.35
CA ILE A 407 -1.27 6.53 -1.25
C ILE A 407 -2.24 5.37 -1.49
N LEU A 408 -3.47 5.65 -1.92
CA LEU A 408 -4.45 4.64 -2.28
C LEU A 408 -3.97 3.74 -3.42
N ASP A 409 -3.35 4.33 -4.45
CA ASP A 409 -2.75 3.63 -5.58
C ASP A 409 -1.62 2.70 -5.10
N THR A 410 -0.73 3.21 -4.25
CA THR A 410 0.38 2.43 -3.66
C THR A 410 -0.12 1.22 -2.89
N ILE A 411 -1.15 1.40 -2.05
CA ILE A 411 -1.78 0.30 -1.29
C ILE A 411 -2.42 -0.72 -2.23
N SER A 412 -3.03 -0.25 -3.32
CA SER A 412 -3.73 -1.06 -4.31
C SER A 412 -2.81 -1.72 -5.35
N GLY A 413 -1.49 -1.45 -5.30
CA GLY A 413 -0.54 -1.91 -6.30
C GLY A 413 -0.69 -1.23 -7.68
N ILE A 414 -1.42 -0.11 -7.74
CA ILE A 414 -1.58 0.71 -8.94
C ILE A 414 -0.38 1.66 -9.01
N ASN A 415 0.19 1.83 -10.21
CA ASN A 415 1.37 2.67 -10.43
C ASN A 415 2.55 2.32 -9.50
N GLN A 416 2.59 1.10 -8.95
CA GLN A 416 3.76 0.62 -8.25
C GLN A 416 4.91 0.47 -9.23
N LEU A 417 6.04 1.06 -8.86
CA LEU A 417 7.29 0.76 -9.53
C LEU A 417 7.64 -0.70 -9.27
N ASP A 418 8.02 -1.38 -10.34
CA ASP A 418 8.57 -2.73 -10.28
C ASP A 418 9.72 -2.74 -9.26
N SER A 419 9.71 -3.73 -8.37
CA SER A 419 10.76 -3.92 -7.36
C SER A 419 12.17 -4.05 -7.95
N ARG A 420 12.28 -4.40 -9.23
CA ARG A 420 13.53 -4.48 -9.99
C ARG A 420 14.04 -3.09 -10.41
N GLY A 421 13.21 -2.06 -10.36
CA GLY A 421 13.55 -0.66 -10.68
C GLY A 421 13.05 -0.19 -12.03
N PHE A 422 13.78 0.69 -12.72
CA PHE A 422 13.36 1.23 -14.03
C PHE A 422 13.51 0.18 -15.14
N THR A 423 12.46 -0.60 -15.37
CA THR A 423 12.36 -1.52 -16.49
C THR A 423 12.03 -0.79 -17.81
N CYS A 424 12.02 -1.51 -18.93
CA CYS A 424 11.57 -0.97 -20.21
C CYS A 424 10.11 -0.52 -20.13
N LYS A 425 9.24 -1.24 -19.40
CA LYS A 425 7.83 -0.84 -19.19
C LYS A 425 7.69 0.46 -18.44
N ILE A 426 8.44 0.64 -17.35
CA ILE A 426 8.38 1.86 -16.55
C ILE A 426 8.84 3.06 -17.35
N LEU A 427 9.94 2.93 -18.11
CA LEU A 427 10.42 4.00 -18.96
C LEU A 427 9.46 4.29 -20.12
N PHE A 428 8.91 3.27 -20.78
CA PHE A 428 7.87 3.45 -21.79
C PHE A 428 6.67 4.22 -21.23
N ASP A 429 6.15 3.82 -20.07
CA ASP A 429 4.99 4.46 -19.42
C ASP A 429 5.28 5.89 -18.96
N LEU A 430 6.50 6.15 -18.48
CA LEU A 430 6.97 7.50 -18.14
C LEU A 430 7.01 8.37 -19.40
N GLY A 431 7.55 7.86 -20.51
CA GLY A 431 7.57 8.55 -21.79
C GLY A 431 6.15 8.89 -22.28
N VAL A 432 5.23 7.92 -22.26
CA VAL A 432 3.82 8.13 -22.61
C VAL A 432 3.21 9.24 -21.76
N SER A 433 3.42 9.22 -20.44
CA SER A 433 2.81 10.16 -19.52
C SER A 433 3.37 11.59 -19.67
N LEU A 434 4.69 11.74 -19.80
CA LEU A 434 5.35 13.04 -19.99
C LEU A 434 5.00 13.68 -21.34
N ALA A 435 4.96 12.88 -22.42
CA ALA A 435 4.56 13.40 -23.72
C ALA A 435 3.08 13.75 -23.76
N THR A 436 2.22 12.95 -23.13
CA THR A 436 0.80 13.28 -23.01
C THR A 436 0.60 14.59 -22.24
N LEU A 437 1.27 14.77 -21.11
CA LEU A 437 1.25 16.04 -20.37
C LEU A 437 1.73 17.21 -21.23
N SER A 438 2.83 17.03 -21.97
CA SER A 438 3.34 18.06 -22.88
C SER A 438 2.30 18.46 -23.94
N THR A 439 1.64 17.47 -24.55
CA THR A 439 0.58 17.70 -25.53
C THR A 439 -0.63 18.40 -24.91
N LEU A 440 -1.04 18.01 -23.70
CA LEU A 440 -2.16 18.64 -22.99
C LEU A 440 -1.85 20.10 -22.61
N TYR A 441 -0.65 20.39 -22.10
CA TYR A 441 -0.24 21.77 -21.81
C TYR A 441 -0.10 22.61 -23.08
N ASN A 442 0.48 22.07 -24.15
CA ASN A 442 0.54 22.74 -25.44
C ASN A 442 -0.87 23.04 -25.99
N THR A 443 -1.80 22.10 -25.82
CA THR A 443 -3.21 22.30 -26.15
C THR A 443 -3.83 23.40 -25.30
N ALA A 444 -3.54 23.46 -24.00
CA ALA A 444 -4.03 24.50 -23.10
C ALA A 444 -3.53 25.90 -23.49
N ILE A 445 -2.26 26.04 -23.88
CA ILE A 445 -1.66 27.30 -24.36
C ILE A 445 -2.39 27.82 -25.61
N HIS A 446 -2.74 26.92 -26.53
CA HIS A 446 -3.37 27.27 -27.80
C HIS A 446 -4.91 27.31 -27.76
N ASN A 447 -5.54 26.80 -26.70
CA ASN A 447 -6.99 26.79 -26.52
C ASN A 447 -7.49 28.08 -25.86
N GLN A 448 -7.41 29.19 -26.59
CA GLN A 448 -7.79 30.53 -26.12
C GLN A 448 -9.31 30.71 -25.88
N ASP A 449 -10.14 29.82 -26.45
CA ASP A 449 -11.61 29.92 -26.40
C ASP A 449 -12.23 29.14 -25.21
N GLY A 450 -11.45 28.39 -24.44
CA GLY A 450 -11.96 27.57 -23.32
C GLY A 450 -12.86 26.40 -23.73
N LYS A 451 -12.75 25.94 -24.98
CA LYS A 451 -13.64 24.91 -25.56
C LYS A 451 -13.39 23.50 -24.99
N LEU A 452 -12.15 23.17 -24.68
CA LEU A 452 -11.77 21.88 -24.06
C LEU A 452 -11.86 21.98 -22.54
N LYS A 453 -13.07 21.86 -22.01
CA LYS A 453 -13.35 21.95 -20.56
C LYS A 453 -12.70 20.83 -19.73
N ASN A 454 -12.32 19.73 -20.36
CA ASN A 454 -11.79 18.54 -19.71
C ASN A 454 -10.26 18.52 -19.52
N LEU A 455 -9.53 19.50 -20.08
CA LEU A 455 -8.08 19.59 -19.92
C LEU A 455 -7.62 19.54 -18.46
N PRO A 456 -8.24 20.24 -17.49
CA PRO A 456 -7.82 20.17 -16.09
C PRO A 456 -7.89 18.76 -15.51
N ALA A 457 -8.95 18.00 -15.82
CA ALA A 457 -9.08 16.61 -15.40
C ALA A 457 -7.94 15.76 -15.97
N SER A 458 -7.75 15.80 -17.29
CA SER A 458 -6.70 15.01 -17.95
C SER A 458 -5.31 15.35 -17.44
N ILE A 459 -4.98 16.64 -17.28
CA ILE A 459 -3.70 17.06 -16.71
C ILE A 459 -3.53 16.47 -15.30
N THR A 460 -4.51 16.63 -14.40
CA THR A 460 -4.42 16.11 -13.04
C THR A 460 -4.17 14.61 -13.00
N TRP A 461 -4.90 13.81 -13.78
CA TRP A 461 -4.75 12.35 -13.75
C TRP A 461 -3.42 11.86 -14.31
N TYR A 462 -2.92 12.46 -15.39
CA TYR A 462 -1.57 12.13 -15.88
C TYR A 462 -0.47 12.62 -14.93
N MET A 463 -0.70 13.71 -14.18
CA MET A 463 0.24 14.14 -13.14
C MET A 463 0.30 13.14 -11.98
N LEU A 464 -0.83 12.57 -11.57
CA LEU A 464 -0.88 11.54 -10.53
C LEU A 464 -0.10 10.27 -10.96
N ASP A 465 -0.13 9.92 -12.24
CA ASP A 465 0.56 8.72 -12.75
C ASP A 465 2.08 8.84 -12.74
N VAL A 466 2.64 10.05 -12.94
CA VAL A 466 4.11 10.24 -12.93
C VAL A 466 4.67 10.42 -11.52
N GLN A 467 3.85 10.70 -10.52
CA GLN A 467 4.29 11.08 -9.19
C GLN A 467 5.17 10.02 -8.51
N ALA A 468 4.79 8.74 -8.58
CA ALA A 468 5.57 7.64 -8.03
C ALA A 468 6.95 7.54 -8.69
N THR A 469 7.01 7.66 -10.02
CA THR A 469 8.25 7.62 -10.78
C THR A 469 9.15 8.83 -10.48
N LEU A 470 8.60 10.03 -10.34
CA LEU A 470 9.37 11.24 -10.00
C LEU A 470 9.96 11.16 -8.59
N LEU A 471 9.21 10.61 -7.63
CA LEU A 471 9.72 10.36 -6.29
C LEU A 471 10.93 9.41 -6.33
N GLU A 472 10.81 8.32 -7.08
CA GLU A 472 11.91 7.36 -7.24
C GLU A 472 13.14 7.97 -7.94
N VAL A 473 12.95 8.77 -9.01
CA VAL A 473 14.06 9.51 -9.63
C VAL A 473 14.78 10.38 -8.61
N SER A 474 14.04 11.07 -7.74
CA SER A 474 14.60 11.93 -6.70
C SER A 474 15.39 11.14 -5.66
N ILE A 475 14.86 9.99 -5.23
CA ILE A 475 15.56 9.08 -4.31
C ILE A 475 16.84 8.53 -4.93
N ARG A 476 16.79 8.09 -6.19
CA ARG A 476 17.97 7.59 -6.93
C ARG A 476 19.04 8.66 -7.07
N TYR A 477 18.66 9.88 -7.47
CA TYR A 477 19.59 10.99 -7.54
C TYR A 477 20.29 11.23 -6.18
N GLY A 478 19.54 11.20 -5.08
CA GLY A 478 20.10 11.39 -3.73
C GLY A 478 21.10 10.31 -3.30
N LYS A 479 20.98 9.07 -3.83
CA LYS A 479 21.82 7.91 -3.45
C LYS A 479 22.94 7.58 -4.45
N SER A 480 22.85 8.08 -5.68
CA SER A 480 23.76 7.73 -6.77
C SER A 480 25.08 8.48 -6.70
N LYS A 481 26.20 7.80 -7.03
CA LYS A 481 27.49 8.45 -7.29
C LYS A 481 27.64 8.91 -8.74
N SER A 482 26.94 8.26 -9.67
CA SER A 482 27.08 8.52 -11.10
C SER A 482 26.19 9.66 -11.59
N LEU A 483 25.04 9.88 -10.96
CA LEU A 483 24.17 11.03 -11.25
C LEU A 483 24.66 12.28 -10.51
N THR A 484 25.26 13.21 -11.24
CA THR A 484 25.83 14.44 -10.66
C THR A 484 24.95 15.67 -10.85
N ILE A 485 24.14 15.69 -11.92
CA ILE A 485 23.24 16.79 -12.25
C ILE A 485 21.86 16.51 -11.64
N PRO A 486 21.29 17.43 -10.84
CA PRO A 486 19.98 17.23 -10.22
C PRO A 486 18.85 17.17 -11.24
N PRO A 487 17.83 16.31 -11.01
CA PRO A 487 16.66 16.27 -11.87
C PRO A 487 15.91 17.62 -11.84
N PRO A 488 15.47 18.16 -12.99
CA PRO A 488 14.63 19.34 -13.05
C PRO A 488 13.30 19.14 -12.31
N VAL A 489 12.82 20.19 -11.63
CA VAL A 489 11.51 20.15 -10.96
C VAL A 489 10.41 20.38 -11.99
N ILE A 490 9.50 19.42 -12.13
CA ILE A 490 8.29 19.58 -12.95
C ILE A 490 7.33 20.53 -12.23
N LYS A 491 6.96 21.62 -12.91
CA LYS A 491 5.96 22.58 -12.45
C LYS A 491 4.56 22.06 -12.78
N ILE A 492 3.67 22.11 -11.79
CA ILE A 492 2.31 21.58 -11.91
C ILE A 492 1.31 22.73 -11.85
N THR A 493 0.42 22.79 -12.82
CA THR A 493 -0.66 23.78 -12.87
C THR A 493 -1.84 23.27 -13.68
N THR A 494 -3.04 23.64 -13.27
CA THR A 494 -4.28 23.30 -13.99
C THR A 494 -5.04 24.54 -14.45
N THR A 495 -4.55 25.74 -14.12
CA THR A 495 -5.29 27.00 -14.27
C THR A 495 -4.52 28.07 -15.03
N GLU A 496 -3.20 28.18 -14.83
CA GLU A 496 -2.37 29.25 -15.41
C GLU A 496 -0.89 28.85 -15.56
N ASN A 497 -0.08 29.64 -16.27
CA ASN A 497 1.37 29.39 -16.46
C ASN A 497 1.67 28.04 -17.15
N PHE A 498 0.88 27.69 -18.18
CA PHE A 498 1.03 26.44 -18.90
C PHE A 498 2.36 26.35 -19.67
N GLU A 499 2.90 27.47 -20.14
CA GLU A 499 4.21 27.55 -20.79
C GLU A 499 5.35 27.13 -19.86
N ASP A 500 5.28 27.58 -18.60
CA ASP A 500 6.25 27.24 -17.55
C ASP A 500 6.21 25.74 -17.22
N ALA A 501 5.00 25.16 -17.14
CA ALA A 501 4.81 23.73 -16.94
C ALA A 501 5.36 22.92 -18.12
N LEU A 502 5.02 23.29 -19.35
CA LEU A 502 5.52 22.66 -20.56
C LEU A 502 7.05 22.69 -20.65
N SER A 503 7.66 23.86 -20.39
CA SER A 503 9.12 24.01 -20.39
C SER A 503 9.81 23.16 -19.31
N SER A 504 9.19 23.04 -18.14
CA SER A 504 9.72 22.17 -17.06
C SER A 504 9.70 20.68 -17.42
N ILE A 505 8.66 20.22 -18.12
CA ILE A 505 8.56 18.84 -18.60
C ILE A 505 9.61 18.57 -19.67
N GLN A 506 9.78 19.48 -20.63
CA GLN A 506 10.81 19.38 -21.66
C GLN A 506 12.21 19.31 -21.05
N SER A 507 12.50 20.18 -20.08
CA SER A 507 13.78 20.16 -19.35
C SER A 507 14.01 18.82 -18.65
N PHE A 508 12.97 18.22 -18.08
CA PHE A 508 13.04 16.91 -17.44
C PHE A 508 13.28 15.78 -18.45
N ILE A 509 12.59 15.79 -19.61
CA ILE A 509 12.83 14.84 -20.70
C ILE A 509 14.28 14.94 -21.19
N ASP A 510 14.79 16.16 -21.39
CA ASP A 510 16.18 16.38 -21.80
C ASP A 510 17.16 15.85 -20.76
N TRP A 511 16.89 16.05 -19.47
CA TRP A 511 17.71 15.48 -18.39
C TRP A 511 17.68 13.95 -18.38
N ILE A 512 16.53 13.33 -18.65
CA ILE A 512 16.45 11.87 -18.75
C ILE A 512 17.38 11.35 -19.85
N TYR A 513 17.42 12.00 -21.02
CA TYR A 513 18.32 11.60 -22.11
C TYR A 513 19.80 11.87 -21.82
N ASN A 514 20.12 13.03 -21.26
CA ASN A 514 21.51 13.48 -21.14
C ASN A 514 22.21 12.90 -19.91
N ASP A 515 21.48 12.72 -18.80
CA ASP A 515 22.05 12.43 -17.50
C ASP A 515 21.58 11.10 -16.92
N PHE A 516 20.30 10.73 -17.14
CA PHE A 516 19.73 9.52 -16.55
C PHE A 516 19.98 8.26 -17.39
N LEU A 517 19.75 8.32 -18.71
CA LEU A 517 19.91 7.21 -19.65
C LEU A 517 21.25 7.33 -20.42
N LYS A 518 22.30 6.71 -19.90
CA LYS A 518 23.62 6.66 -20.58
C LYS A 518 23.57 5.93 -21.94
N GLU A 519 24.54 6.18 -22.82
CA GLU A 519 24.65 5.59 -24.18
C GLU A 519 24.57 4.05 -24.20
N GLU A 520 25.02 3.38 -23.13
CA GLU A 520 25.00 1.92 -22.98
C GLU A 520 23.58 1.35 -22.85
N ASN A 521 22.58 2.18 -22.51
CA ASN A 521 21.19 1.78 -22.27
C ASN A 521 20.32 1.94 -23.52
N GLN A 522 20.76 1.41 -24.67
CA GLN A 522 20.10 1.66 -25.96
C GLN A 522 18.64 1.18 -26.00
N ILE A 523 18.33 -0.02 -25.48
CA ILE A 523 16.96 -0.55 -25.49
C ILE A 523 16.03 0.27 -24.57
N HIS A 524 16.51 0.67 -23.40
CA HIS A 524 15.77 1.56 -22.49
C HIS A 524 15.47 2.92 -23.12
N ASN A 525 16.46 3.52 -23.80
CA ASN A 525 16.29 4.75 -24.58
C ASN A 525 15.22 4.60 -25.67
N ILE A 526 15.27 3.50 -26.43
CA ILE A 526 14.27 3.21 -27.47
C ILE A 526 12.88 3.05 -26.87
N CYS A 527 12.72 2.40 -25.72
CA CYS A 527 11.42 2.23 -25.07
C CYS A 527 10.86 3.56 -24.54
N PHE A 528 11.70 4.38 -23.90
CA PHE A 528 11.33 5.73 -23.46
C PHE A 528 10.90 6.60 -24.65
N GLU A 529 11.69 6.60 -25.72
CA GLU A 529 11.42 7.36 -26.95
C GLU A 529 10.15 6.89 -27.66
N LEU A 530 9.96 5.56 -27.76
CA LEU A 530 8.74 4.98 -28.31
C LEU A 530 7.53 5.50 -27.54
N GLY A 531 7.58 5.50 -26.20
CA GLY A 531 6.54 6.05 -25.34
C GLY A 531 6.24 7.53 -25.63
N LEU A 532 7.28 8.36 -25.72
CA LEU A 532 7.15 9.79 -26.03
C LEU A 532 6.43 10.02 -27.37
N ARG A 533 6.79 9.26 -28.40
CA ARG A 533 6.27 9.42 -29.77
C ARG A 533 4.86 8.85 -29.94
N CYS A 534 4.63 7.65 -29.43
CA CYS A 534 3.40 6.89 -29.71
C CYS A 534 2.21 7.24 -28.81
N HIS A 535 2.38 8.10 -27.80
CA HIS A 535 1.32 8.46 -26.86
C HIS A 535 -0.04 8.83 -27.50
N PRO A 536 -0.13 9.49 -28.68
CA PRO A 536 -1.42 9.82 -29.27
C PRO A 536 -2.17 8.60 -29.81
N LEU A 537 -1.47 7.51 -30.12
CA LEU A 537 -2.07 6.26 -30.59
C LEU A 537 -2.65 5.42 -29.45
N LEU A 538 -2.24 5.71 -28.21
CA LEU A 538 -2.63 4.97 -27.01
C LEU A 538 -3.88 5.52 -26.33
N ASP A 539 -4.38 6.66 -26.78
CA ASP A 539 -5.53 7.29 -26.19
C ASP A 539 -6.44 7.87 -27.27
N SER A 540 -7.63 7.29 -27.38
CA SER A 540 -8.69 7.73 -28.29
C SER A 540 -9.06 9.19 -28.14
N TYR A 541 -8.72 9.84 -27.03
CA TYR A 541 -8.85 11.28 -26.85
C TYR A 541 -8.15 12.09 -27.94
N PHE A 542 -7.04 11.59 -28.50
CA PHE A 542 -6.28 12.29 -29.54
C PHE A 542 -6.74 11.95 -30.96
N ASP A 543 -7.64 10.99 -31.16
CA ASP A 543 -8.07 10.52 -32.49
C ASP A 543 -8.65 11.63 -33.36
N CYS A 544 -9.35 12.59 -32.76
CA CYS A 544 -9.97 13.70 -33.48
C CYS A 544 -8.98 14.84 -33.82
N VAL A 545 -7.77 14.81 -33.24
CA VAL A 545 -6.74 15.85 -33.40
C VAL A 545 -5.60 15.37 -34.30
N LEU A 546 -5.42 14.06 -34.46
CA LEU A 546 -4.42 13.46 -35.33
C LEU A 546 -4.85 13.53 -36.80
N SER A 547 -4.01 14.12 -37.66
CA SER A 547 -4.20 14.01 -39.11
C SER A 547 -3.86 12.59 -39.58
N ASP A 548 -4.48 12.15 -40.69
CA ASP A 548 -4.18 10.83 -41.28
C ASP A 548 -2.69 10.68 -41.64
N GLU A 549 -2.04 11.76 -42.08
CA GLU A 549 -0.60 11.77 -42.39
C GLU A 549 0.25 11.53 -41.14
N LEU A 550 -0.01 12.28 -40.05
CA LEU A 550 0.71 12.13 -38.80
C LEU A 550 0.44 10.77 -38.15
N ARG A 551 -0.80 10.29 -38.19
CA ARG A 551 -1.15 8.95 -37.69
C ARG A 551 -0.37 7.87 -38.44
N ASN A 552 -0.31 7.95 -39.77
CA ASN A 552 0.42 6.96 -40.57
C ASN A 552 1.92 6.96 -40.26
N ASP A 553 2.53 8.13 -40.07
CA ASP A 553 3.95 8.27 -39.68
C ASP A 553 4.23 7.67 -38.29
N LEU A 554 3.36 7.98 -37.31
CA LEU A 554 3.48 7.42 -35.95
C LEU A 554 3.32 5.89 -35.96
N GLU A 555 2.32 5.37 -36.66
CA GLU A 555 2.11 3.93 -36.79
C GLU A 555 3.27 3.23 -37.50
N GLU A 556 3.83 3.84 -38.55
CA GLU A 556 5.02 3.31 -39.24
C GLU A 556 6.23 3.29 -38.28
N ASN A 557 6.42 4.35 -37.49
CA ASN A 557 7.48 4.40 -36.48
C ASN A 557 7.33 3.30 -35.41
N VAL A 558 6.11 3.07 -34.92
CA VAL A 558 5.81 1.99 -33.97
C VAL A 558 6.11 0.62 -34.59
N CYS A 559 5.67 0.38 -35.83
CA CYS A 559 5.93 -0.89 -36.51
C CYS A 559 7.43 -1.14 -36.71
N ASN A 560 8.17 -0.15 -37.22
CA ASN A 560 9.61 -0.26 -37.43
C ASN A 560 10.36 -0.52 -36.12
N THR A 561 10.00 0.21 -35.06
CA THR A 561 10.58 0.02 -33.72
C THR A 561 10.23 -1.35 -33.14
N SER A 562 8.98 -1.81 -33.31
CA SER A 562 8.55 -3.12 -32.85
C SER A 562 9.30 -4.25 -33.56
N ILE A 563 9.45 -4.18 -34.88
CA ILE A 563 10.24 -5.14 -35.67
C ILE A 563 11.69 -5.17 -35.17
N TYR A 564 12.31 -4.00 -34.97
CA TYR A 564 13.67 -3.90 -34.45
C TYR A 564 13.81 -4.57 -33.08
N LEU A 565 12.89 -4.29 -32.14
CA LEU A 565 12.92 -4.85 -30.79
C LEU A 565 12.66 -6.37 -30.78
N LEU A 566 11.73 -6.87 -31.58
CA LEU A 566 11.47 -8.30 -31.73
C LEU A 566 12.70 -9.05 -32.28
N LYS A 567 13.40 -8.45 -33.25
CA LYS A 567 14.66 -9.01 -33.77
C LYS A 567 15.75 -9.05 -32.70
N ASN A 568 15.83 -8.04 -31.84
CA ASN A 568 16.76 -8.04 -30.70
C ASN A 568 16.43 -9.15 -29.69
N ILE A 569 15.14 -9.37 -29.39
CA ILE A 569 14.69 -10.48 -28.54
C ILE A 569 15.10 -11.82 -29.16
N ALA A 570 14.78 -12.06 -30.44
CA ALA A 570 15.12 -13.31 -31.12
C ALA A 570 16.64 -13.55 -31.20
N TYR A 571 17.42 -12.49 -31.45
CA TYR A 571 18.88 -12.57 -31.45
C TYR A 571 19.44 -12.96 -30.08
N ALA A 572 18.96 -12.30 -29.01
CA ALA A 572 19.39 -12.58 -27.66
C ALA A 572 19.06 -14.03 -27.25
N CYS A 573 17.84 -14.50 -27.52
CA CYS A 573 17.44 -15.88 -27.26
C CYS A 573 18.24 -16.92 -28.06
N SER A 574 18.78 -16.55 -29.23
CA SER A 574 19.60 -17.44 -30.06
C SER A 574 21.07 -17.51 -29.61
N SER A 575 21.50 -16.60 -28.74
CA SER A 575 22.86 -16.57 -28.16
C SER A 575 22.78 -16.59 -26.63
N PRO A 576 22.23 -17.66 -26.02
CA PRO A 576 21.93 -17.72 -24.59
C PRO A 576 23.17 -17.63 -23.69
N GLU A 577 24.37 -17.86 -24.22
CA GLU A 577 25.65 -17.72 -23.49
C GLU A 577 25.87 -16.31 -22.92
N HIS A 578 25.15 -15.31 -23.41
CA HIS A 578 25.20 -13.92 -22.96
C HIS A 578 24.00 -13.50 -22.10
N LEU A 579 23.02 -14.39 -21.90
CA LEU A 579 21.86 -14.16 -21.06
C LEU A 579 22.07 -14.82 -19.71
N TYR A 580 21.81 -14.07 -18.63
CA TYR A 580 21.71 -14.62 -17.28
C TYR A 580 20.30 -15.21 -17.05
N LEU A 581 19.79 -15.96 -18.03
CA LEU A 581 18.44 -16.51 -18.00
C LEU A 581 18.44 -18.04 -18.14
N PRO A 582 17.44 -18.70 -17.54
CA PRO A 582 17.27 -20.16 -17.63
C PRO A 582 16.88 -20.63 -19.01
N ASP A 583 17.26 -21.86 -19.36
CA ASP A 583 16.78 -22.49 -20.59
C ASP A 583 15.25 -22.59 -20.64
N GLU A 584 14.58 -22.78 -19.50
CA GLU A 584 13.11 -22.81 -19.40
C GLU A 584 12.49 -21.42 -19.66
N GLU A 585 13.01 -20.37 -19.03
CA GLU A 585 12.52 -19.01 -19.22
C GLU A 585 12.77 -18.52 -20.65
N ILE A 586 13.93 -18.84 -21.23
CA ILE A 586 14.24 -18.53 -22.64
C ILE A 586 13.25 -19.25 -23.55
N ARG A 587 12.93 -20.52 -23.26
CA ARG A 587 11.92 -21.27 -24.01
C ARG A 587 10.54 -20.62 -23.88
N ASP A 588 10.16 -20.14 -22.70
CA ASP A 588 8.89 -19.48 -22.47
C ASP A 588 8.80 -18.13 -23.18
N ILE A 589 9.88 -17.34 -23.20
CA ILE A 589 9.97 -16.10 -23.98
C ILE A 589 9.80 -16.40 -25.47
N ILE A 590 10.47 -17.42 -25.98
CA ILE A 590 10.35 -17.88 -27.38
C ILE A 590 8.91 -18.33 -27.67
N ASN A 591 8.27 -19.06 -26.76
CA ASN A 591 6.88 -19.50 -26.88
C ASN A 591 5.91 -18.33 -26.94
N ASP A 592 6.09 -17.34 -26.07
CA ASP A 592 5.24 -16.15 -26.05
C ASP A 592 5.45 -15.30 -27.31
N LEU A 593 6.70 -15.15 -27.77
CA LEU A 593 7.01 -14.51 -29.05
C LEU A 593 6.29 -15.21 -30.23
N ALA A 594 6.41 -16.54 -30.30
CA ALA A 594 5.76 -17.35 -31.32
C ALA A 594 4.23 -17.20 -31.29
N LYS A 595 3.65 -17.38 -30.09
CA LYS A 595 2.20 -17.33 -29.87
C LYS A 595 1.60 -15.97 -30.15
N ASP A 596 2.22 -14.90 -29.66
CA ASP A 596 1.65 -13.55 -29.77
C ASP A 596 1.88 -12.95 -31.15
N TYR A 597 3.03 -13.22 -31.81
CA TYR A 597 3.40 -12.58 -33.07
C TYR A 597 3.40 -13.51 -34.29
N LEU A 598 4.03 -14.67 -34.21
CA LEU A 598 4.44 -15.45 -35.39
C LEU A 598 3.47 -16.57 -35.80
N GLU A 599 2.55 -17.01 -34.93
CA GLU A 599 1.59 -18.12 -35.17
C GLU A 599 2.20 -19.49 -35.54
N ASP A 600 3.53 -19.62 -35.50
CA ASP A 600 4.29 -20.82 -35.88
C ASP A 600 5.17 -21.34 -34.72
N ASP A 601 5.44 -22.64 -34.67
CA ASP A 601 6.40 -23.24 -33.74
C ASP A 601 7.84 -22.94 -34.22
N ILE A 602 8.59 -22.14 -33.46
CA ILE A 602 9.93 -21.66 -33.82
C ILE A 602 11.08 -22.43 -33.14
N HIS A 603 10.80 -23.50 -32.40
CA HIS A 603 11.83 -24.20 -31.61
C HIS A 603 12.97 -24.85 -32.42
N GLN A 604 12.86 -24.93 -33.75
CA GLN A 604 13.86 -25.52 -34.64
C GLN A 604 14.22 -24.61 -35.84
N THR A 605 13.72 -23.38 -35.85
CA THR A 605 13.85 -22.42 -36.94
C THR A 605 15.17 -21.65 -36.80
N ASN A 606 15.92 -21.46 -37.88
CA ASN A 606 17.16 -20.68 -37.79
C ASN A 606 16.86 -19.18 -37.58
N LEU A 607 17.81 -18.41 -37.04
CA LEU A 607 17.59 -17.00 -36.72
C LEU A 607 17.20 -16.15 -37.95
N GLU A 608 17.74 -16.47 -39.13
CA GLU A 608 17.41 -15.76 -40.38
C GLU A 608 15.94 -15.97 -40.78
N GLU A 609 15.42 -17.19 -40.64
CA GLU A 609 14.01 -17.52 -40.85
C GLU A 609 13.11 -16.83 -39.82
N ILE A 610 13.51 -16.76 -38.55
CA ILE A 610 12.78 -16.01 -37.52
C ILE A 610 12.73 -14.52 -37.87
N PHE A 611 13.82 -13.94 -38.36
CA PHE A 611 13.83 -12.54 -38.81
C PHE A 611 12.89 -12.30 -39.98
N ILE A 612 12.82 -13.22 -40.94
CA ILE A 612 11.86 -13.16 -42.05
C ILE A 612 10.42 -13.26 -41.53
N LEU A 613 10.15 -14.13 -40.55
CA LEU A 613 8.82 -14.22 -39.94
C LEU A 613 8.44 -12.91 -39.23
N ILE A 614 9.37 -12.31 -38.47
CA ILE A 614 9.16 -11.01 -37.81
C ILE A 614 8.87 -9.90 -38.83
N ASP A 615 9.62 -9.84 -39.94
CA ASP A 615 9.39 -8.84 -41.00
C ASP A 615 8.03 -8.99 -41.69
N ASN A 616 7.43 -10.18 -41.64
CA ASN A 616 6.11 -10.47 -42.23
C ASN A 616 4.95 -10.36 -41.22
N VAL A 617 5.22 -10.00 -39.96
CA VAL A 617 4.16 -9.81 -38.97
C VAL A 617 3.21 -8.70 -39.45
N PRO A 618 1.89 -8.93 -39.44
CA PRO A 618 0.92 -7.91 -39.85
C PRO A 618 1.01 -6.62 -39.03
N ARG A 619 0.90 -5.46 -39.71
CA ARG A 619 0.94 -4.11 -39.10
C ARG A 619 0.04 -3.98 -37.86
N ASN A 620 -1.19 -4.48 -37.94
CA ASN A 620 -2.16 -4.43 -36.85
C ASN A 620 -1.74 -5.22 -35.61
N LYS A 621 -0.93 -6.29 -35.75
CA LYS A 621 -0.38 -7.00 -34.60
C LYS A 621 0.65 -6.15 -33.87
N HIS A 622 1.57 -5.51 -34.59
CA HIS A 622 2.53 -4.59 -33.97
C HIS A 622 1.82 -3.47 -33.20
N LEU A 623 0.84 -2.82 -33.84
CA LEU A 623 0.08 -1.73 -33.21
C LEU A 623 -0.76 -2.19 -32.01
N GLY A 624 -1.30 -3.41 -32.04
CA GLY A 624 -2.12 -3.94 -30.95
C GLY A 624 -1.32 -4.46 -29.74
N LEU A 625 -0.07 -4.89 -29.94
CA LEU A 625 0.67 -5.67 -28.94
C LEU A 625 1.90 -4.96 -28.37
N TYR A 626 2.37 -3.85 -28.98
CA TYR A 626 3.62 -3.23 -28.57
C TYR A 626 3.60 -2.75 -27.10
N HIS A 627 2.57 -1.99 -26.68
CA HIS A 627 2.56 -1.30 -25.39
C HIS A 627 2.46 -2.22 -24.16
N ASN A 628 2.07 -3.49 -24.37
CA ASN A 628 1.92 -4.47 -23.30
C ASN A 628 2.78 -5.71 -23.57
N LYS A 629 2.47 -6.50 -24.60
CA LYS A 629 3.17 -7.77 -24.85
C LYS A 629 4.64 -7.59 -25.22
N LEU A 630 4.97 -6.70 -26.16
CA LEU A 630 6.37 -6.49 -26.55
C LEU A 630 7.21 -5.98 -25.38
N ILE A 631 6.74 -4.94 -24.69
CA ILE A 631 7.50 -4.36 -23.59
C ILE A 631 7.63 -5.35 -22.41
N ASN A 632 6.61 -6.17 -22.12
CA ASN A 632 6.73 -7.22 -21.10
C ASN A 632 7.74 -8.31 -21.50
N LEU A 633 7.83 -8.67 -22.78
CA LEU A 633 8.88 -9.58 -23.26
C LEU A 633 10.27 -8.97 -23.09
N LEU A 634 10.43 -7.67 -23.35
CA LEU A 634 11.68 -6.96 -23.09
C LEU A 634 12.02 -6.94 -21.60
N ASP A 635 11.06 -6.69 -20.72
CA ASP A 635 11.28 -6.67 -19.27
C ASP A 635 11.70 -8.04 -18.70
N ARG A 636 11.43 -9.14 -19.41
CA ARG A 636 11.91 -10.49 -19.05
C ARG A 636 13.34 -10.75 -19.52
N LEU A 637 13.78 -10.06 -20.56
CA LEU A 637 15.09 -10.26 -21.21
C LEU A 637 16.14 -9.23 -20.76
N ILE A 638 15.73 -7.97 -20.64
CA ILE A 638 16.58 -6.82 -20.38
C ILE A 638 16.56 -6.52 -18.89
N LEU A 639 17.76 -6.47 -18.29
CA LEU A 639 17.90 -6.06 -16.89
C LEU A 639 17.46 -4.60 -16.71
N PRO A 640 16.79 -4.25 -15.60
CA PRO A 640 16.39 -2.88 -15.31
C PRO A 640 17.57 -1.90 -15.32
N LEU A 641 17.29 -0.63 -15.61
CA LEU A 641 18.28 0.45 -15.62
C LEU A 641 18.95 0.66 -14.25
N THR A 642 20.25 0.89 -14.32
CA THR A 642 21.18 0.87 -13.19
C THR A 642 21.98 2.16 -13.12
N HIS A 643 22.18 2.65 -11.91
CA HIS A 643 23.09 3.74 -11.61
C HIS A 643 24.08 3.24 -10.55
N ASP A 644 25.26 3.86 -10.42
CA ASP A 644 26.25 3.46 -9.41
C ASP A 644 25.73 3.89 -8.03
N ASP A 645 24.83 3.10 -7.46
CA ASP A 645 24.15 3.42 -6.22
C ASP A 645 24.99 2.94 -5.03
N GLN A 646 24.96 3.69 -3.93
CA GLN A 646 25.45 3.19 -2.65
C GLN A 646 24.36 2.32 -2.01
N PHE A 647 24.09 1.13 -2.56
CA PHE A 647 23.31 0.16 -1.83
C PHE A 647 24.22 -0.61 -0.89
N SER A 648 24.00 -0.43 0.40
CA SER A 648 24.80 -1.10 1.41
C SER A 648 24.33 -2.55 1.58
N THR A 649 25.26 -3.48 1.49
CA THR A 649 25.06 -4.88 1.93
C THR A 649 25.23 -5.03 3.44
N ASN A 650 25.52 -3.93 4.14
CA ASN A 650 25.65 -3.90 5.58
C ASN A 650 24.28 -3.73 6.23
N LEU A 651 23.89 -4.73 7.02
CA LEU A 651 22.61 -4.72 7.74
C LEU A 651 22.49 -3.56 8.72
N SER A 652 23.62 -3.01 9.18
CA SER A 652 23.66 -1.83 10.04
C SER A 652 23.13 -0.56 9.40
N ASP A 653 22.93 -0.54 8.08
CA ASP A 653 22.43 0.62 7.36
C ASP A 653 20.89 0.58 7.23
N TYR A 654 20.29 -0.53 7.67
CA TYR A 654 18.85 -0.74 7.76
C TYR A 654 18.40 -0.85 9.23
N LYS A 655 18.81 0.11 10.07
CA LYS A 655 18.53 0.09 11.52
C LYS A 655 17.04 0.15 11.85
N ASN A 656 16.22 0.57 10.88
CA ASN A 656 14.90 1.14 11.08
C ASN A 656 13.79 0.19 10.63
N ILE A 657 14.09 -1.10 10.72
CA ILE A 657 13.20 -2.19 10.37
C ILE A 657 12.98 -2.99 11.64
N ASP A 658 11.74 -3.41 11.86
CA ASP A 658 11.45 -4.41 12.88
C ASP A 658 11.97 -5.79 12.42
N TRP A 659 13.29 -5.99 12.55
CA TRP A 659 13.98 -7.24 12.21
C TRP A 659 13.50 -8.42 13.06
N ILE A 660 12.97 -8.15 14.26
CA ILE A 660 12.36 -9.15 15.13
C ILE A 660 11.11 -9.70 14.46
N TRP A 661 10.20 -8.81 14.03
CA TRP A 661 9.00 -9.22 13.29
C TRP A 661 9.36 -9.94 11.99
N ILE A 662 10.33 -9.44 11.22
CA ILE A 662 10.74 -10.09 9.97
C ILE A 662 11.21 -11.52 10.24
N ARG A 663 12.06 -11.72 11.24
CA ARG A 663 12.55 -13.05 11.63
C ARG A 663 11.40 -13.96 12.03
N GLU A 664 10.54 -13.52 12.94
CA GLU A 664 9.36 -14.28 13.38
C GLU A 664 8.48 -14.68 12.19
N ARG A 665 8.27 -13.74 11.26
CA ARG A 665 7.46 -13.94 10.07
C ARG A 665 8.09 -14.94 9.10
N MET A 666 9.39 -14.83 8.83
CA MET A 666 10.11 -15.77 7.97
C MET A 666 10.09 -17.18 8.55
N LEU A 667 10.35 -17.32 9.85
CA LEU A 667 10.26 -18.62 10.54
C LEU A 667 8.85 -19.21 10.44
N HIS A 668 7.82 -18.39 10.64
CA HIS A 668 6.44 -18.83 10.48
C HIS A 668 6.15 -19.33 9.05
N LEU A 669 6.51 -18.55 8.03
CA LEU A 669 6.33 -18.93 6.62
C LEU A 669 7.03 -20.25 6.29
N ARG A 670 8.25 -20.43 6.80
CA ARG A 670 9.04 -21.64 6.57
C ARG A 670 8.47 -22.85 7.30
N GLU A 671 8.22 -22.73 8.60
CA GLU A 671 7.85 -23.86 9.47
C GLU A 671 6.38 -24.27 9.33
N LYS A 672 5.47 -23.31 9.09
CA LYS A 672 4.02 -23.56 9.04
C LYS A 672 3.48 -23.70 7.63
N GLN A 673 4.04 -22.96 6.67
CA GLN A 673 3.53 -22.90 5.30
C GLN A 673 4.48 -23.56 4.28
N ASN A 674 5.64 -24.07 4.72
CA ASN A 674 6.64 -24.74 3.88
C ASN A 674 7.12 -23.88 2.68
N LEU A 675 7.03 -22.55 2.81
CA LEU A 675 7.54 -21.61 1.80
C LEU A 675 9.07 -21.47 1.91
N PHE A 676 9.68 -20.76 0.96
CA PHE A 676 11.10 -20.46 0.95
C PHE A 676 11.32 -18.93 1.03
N PRO A 677 11.16 -18.33 2.22
CA PRO A 677 11.10 -16.88 2.35
C PRO A 677 12.48 -16.24 2.22
N ALA A 678 12.51 -15.00 1.72
CA ALA A 678 13.66 -14.11 1.77
C ALA A 678 13.24 -12.68 2.13
N VAL A 679 14.20 -11.90 2.60
CA VAL A 679 14.07 -10.46 2.78
C VAL A 679 14.55 -9.79 1.51
N ARG A 680 13.67 -9.11 0.78
CA ARG A 680 14.03 -8.26 -0.35
C ARG A 680 14.06 -6.82 0.10
N VAL A 681 15.16 -6.13 -0.15
CA VAL A 681 15.24 -4.68 0.00
C VAL A 681 15.20 -4.09 -1.39
N ASP A 682 14.16 -3.32 -1.69
CA ASP A 682 14.07 -2.63 -2.96
C ASP A 682 14.93 -1.35 -2.97
N ILE A 683 15.14 -0.81 -4.16
CA ILE A 683 15.93 0.39 -4.43
C ILE A 683 15.45 1.64 -3.66
N SER A 684 14.14 1.69 -3.35
CA SER A 684 13.54 2.78 -2.58
C SER A 684 13.86 2.63 -1.09
N GLY A 685 14.33 1.45 -0.67
CA GLY A 685 14.68 1.11 0.72
C GLY A 685 13.52 0.44 1.47
N PHE A 686 12.43 0.09 0.81
CA PHE A 686 11.39 -0.72 1.44
C PHE A 686 11.85 -2.16 1.58
N VAL A 687 11.46 -2.77 2.68
CA VAL A 687 11.82 -4.13 3.02
C VAL A 687 10.59 -5.02 2.98
N HIS A 688 10.68 -6.03 2.13
CA HIS A 688 9.60 -6.96 1.84
C HIS A 688 10.03 -8.37 2.21
N ILE A 689 9.06 -9.18 2.62
CA ILE A 689 9.26 -10.63 2.73
C ILE A 689 8.65 -11.25 1.48
N VAL A 690 9.47 -11.92 0.69
CA VAL A 690 9.07 -12.56 -0.56
C VAL A 690 9.22 -14.07 -0.45
N ASP A 691 8.38 -14.83 -1.15
CA ASP A 691 8.56 -16.27 -1.30
C ASP A 691 9.37 -16.55 -2.57
N CYS A 692 10.56 -17.10 -2.37
CA CYS A 692 11.49 -17.44 -3.42
C CYS A 692 11.30 -18.87 -3.93
N SER A 693 10.28 -19.60 -3.48
CA SER A 693 10.10 -21.02 -3.81
C SER A 693 10.06 -21.33 -5.31
N LYS A 694 9.67 -20.34 -6.12
CA LYS A 694 9.62 -20.39 -7.59
C LYS A 694 10.82 -19.74 -8.28
N GLU A 695 11.71 -19.09 -7.52
CA GLU A 695 12.91 -18.45 -8.03
C GLU A 695 14.04 -19.48 -8.11
N GLU A 696 14.86 -19.40 -9.14
CA GLU A 696 15.81 -20.46 -9.47
C GLU A 696 16.88 -20.74 -8.42
N TYR A 697 17.39 -19.67 -7.83
CA TYR A 697 18.39 -19.75 -6.79
C TYR A 697 17.85 -20.43 -5.53
N SER A 698 16.53 -20.57 -5.38
CA SER A 698 15.96 -21.32 -4.26
C SER A 698 16.48 -22.74 -4.22
N SER A 699 16.61 -23.41 -5.37
CA SER A 699 17.16 -24.77 -5.46
C SER A 699 18.60 -24.86 -4.93
N PHE A 700 19.41 -23.82 -5.17
CA PHE A 700 20.79 -23.73 -4.70
C PHE A 700 20.87 -23.54 -3.17
N PHE A 701 19.96 -22.75 -2.60
CA PHE A 701 19.96 -22.40 -1.18
C PHE A 701 19.13 -23.34 -0.30
N LYS A 702 18.16 -24.08 -0.85
CA LYS A 702 17.15 -24.87 -0.10
C LYS A 702 17.73 -25.81 0.93
N ASP A 703 18.87 -26.43 0.61
CA ASP A 703 19.55 -27.40 1.46
C ASP A 703 20.76 -26.82 2.21
N ARG A 704 21.04 -25.51 2.01
CA ARG A 704 22.23 -24.83 2.53
C ARG A 704 21.94 -23.76 3.56
N ILE A 705 20.67 -23.38 3.75
CA ILE A 705 20.27 -22.37 4.71
C ILE A 705 19.54 -22.96 5.91
N ASP A 706 19.99 -22.60 7.09
CA ASP A 706 19.25 -22.80 8.34
C ASP A 706 18.55 -21.50 8.71
N PHE A 707 17.24 -21.42 8.47
CA PHE A 707 16.44 -20.21 8.71
C PHE A 707 16.39 -19.77 10.19
N LYS A 708 16.74 -20.66 11.14
CA LYS A 708 16.79 -20.30 12.56
C LYS A 708 17.95 -19.36 12.90
N ASN A 709 19.06 -19.53 12.19
CA ASN A 709 20.31 -18.80 12.38
C ASN A 709 20.60 -17.81 11.24
N ASN A 710 20.06 -18.07 10.05
CA ASN A 710 20.34 -17.33 8.83
C ASN A 710 19.06 -16.89 8.13
N PHE A 711 19.19 -15.96 7.18
CA PHE A 711 18.15 -15.62 6.22
C PHE A 711 18.76 -15.27 4.86
N LEU A 712 17.93 -15.31 3.82
CA LEU A 712 18.29 -14.80 2.51
C LEU A 712 17.96 -13.32 2.44
N LEU A 713 18.96 -12.51 2.11
CA LEU A 713 18.82 -11.12 1.76
C LEU A 713 18.95 -11.00 0.24
N ILE A 714 17.88 -10.55 -0.42
CA ILE A 714 17.88 -10.19 -1.83
C ILE A 714 18.11 -8.69 -1.90
N ALA A 715 19.27 -8.32 -2.42
CA ALA A 715 19.61 -6.94 -2.70
C ALA A 715 19.71 -6.78 -4.22
N SER A 716 18.83 -5.97 -4.79
CA SER A 716 18.92 -5.59 -6.20
C SER A 716 20.01 -4.54 -6.35
N TYR A 717 21.20 -4.94 -6.82
CA TYR A 717 22.27 -4.00 -7.16
C TYR A 717 22.37 -3.92 -8.67
N SER A 718 22.21 -2.72 -9.19
CA SER A 718 22.38 -2.46 -10.61
C SER A 718 21.63 -3.48 -11.47
N GLY A 719 20.32 -3.63 -11.22
CA GLY A 719 19.45 -4.51 -12.02
C GLY A 719 19.74 -6.00 -11.88
N VAL A 720 20.75 -6.39 -11.09
CA VAL A 720 21.09 -7.78 -10.75
C VAL A 720 20.69 -8.05 -9.32
N GLU A 721 19.82 -9.04 -9.11
CA GLU A 721 19.50 -9.51 -7.77
C GLU A 721 20.68 -10.30 -7.20
N ASN A 722 21.31 -9.73 -6.17
CA ASN A 722 22.29 -10.45 -5.37
C ASN A 722 21.58 -11.10 -4.20
N VAL A 723 21.65 -12.44 -4.15
CA VAL A 723 21.11 -13.22 -3.05
C VAL A 723 22.24 -13.56 -2.09
N LEU A 724 22.19 -13.00 -0.90
CA LEU A 724 23.18 -13.16 0.15
C LEU A 724 22.60 -13.98 1.30
N ILE A 725 23.38 -14.90 1.85
CA ILE A 725 23.06 -15.50 3.15
C ILE A 725 23.59 -14.57 4.24
N LYS A 726 22.73 -14.19 5.16
CA LYS A 726 23.02 -13.32 6.30
C LYS A 726 22.69 -14.01 7.61
N GLU A 727 23.43 -13.71 8.67
CA GLU A 727 23.15 -14.24 10.01
C GLU A 727 22.23 -13.29 10.78
N TRP A 728 21.25 -13.84 11.51
CA TRP A 728 20.43 -13.04 12.44
C TRP A 728 21.29 -12.35 13.52
N LYS A 729 22.41 -12.98 13.89
CA LYS A 729 23.37 -12.44 14.85
C LYS A 729 24.04 -11.15 14.39
N GLU A 730 24.16 -10.89 13.08
CA GLU A 730 24.62 -9.59 12.55
C GLU A 730 23.72 -8.44 12.99
N LEU A 731 22.44 -8.73 13.28
CA LEU A 731 21.41 -7.79 13.75
C LEU A 731 21.23 -7.84 15.29
N GLY A 732 22.00 -8.66 15.99
CA GLY A 732 21.84 -8.88 17.43
C GLY A 732 20.66 -9.80 17.80
N LEU A 733 20.18 -10.63 16.86
CA LEU A 733 19.02 -11.53 17.02
C LEU A 733 19.38 -13.02 17.07
#